data_AF-A0A9D4VGM6-F1
#
_entry.id   AF-A0A9D4VGM6-F1
#
_cell.length_a   1.000
_cell.length_b   1.000
_cell.length_c   1.000
_cell.angle_alpha   90.00
_cell.angle_beta   90.00
_cell.angle_gamma   90.00
#
_symmetry.space_group_name_H-M   'P 1'
#
loop_
_entity.id
_entity.type
_entity.pdbx_description
1 polymer ?
#
loop_
_entity_poly.entity_id
_entity_poly.type
_entity_poly.pdbx_seq_one_letter_code
_entity_poly.pdbx_strand_id
1 'polypeptide(L)'
;MGLEIEQTYVQLSNIALSDTHGENSPYFAGWKAYDENPYHEFTNSSGVIQMGLAENQVSFDLVEKYLKDHPEDYKGFRENALFQDYHGLISFRTAMATFMEQIRGGRAIFDPQRIVITAGATAANELLTFILANPGDALLVPTPYYPGFDRDLRWRTGVNIVPIHCNRSNNFQITPHALEAAYEEAESMNMKVSGVLITNPSNPLGVTIQRSVLEEILDFVTKKNIHLISDEIYSGSVFSSTEFVSVAEILEARSYKGAERVHIVYSLSKDLGLPGFRVGTVYSYNDKVVTTARRMSSFTLISSQTQQFLANMLSDKEFTEKYININRERLKKRYEMIVEGLKSVGIECLKGNAGLFCWMNMSGLLKETSKEGELELWNEILKEVRLNISPGCSCHCSEAVMDQPNQTIHTQYVMNEVVRPELVNTQPTKKRKASASGSRQSSACWEHFIRLPDDLVDTPTAACKHCHKKYLCDPRTHGTTNMNHHILKCAKKPKTTDPTQTILTYPSLEGSSLGHVSSKFDKHACRKALPIFVVLDEQPFSAVEGEGFKYYSKIMQPQFTLSSRHTVARDCFQLHLDEKQKLKAFFKSDYNRVTLTTDCWTSIQNQNYLTLTAHFVDNEWNYQKRIISFTVIPNHKGDMVGRKIEEVLRDWGIRNVSTIIVDNATSNDVAVAYLHRKI
;
A
#
# COMPACT_ATOMS: atom_id res chain seq x y z
N MET A 1 13.44 45.45 32.85
CA MET A 1 12.12 44.97 32.41
C MET A 1 12.21 44.71 30.92
N GLY A 2 12.64 43.51 30.54
CA GLY A 2 12.58 43.07 29.14
C GLY A 2 11.16 42.61 28.88
N LEU A 3 10.49 43.24 27.92
CA LEU A 3 9.23 42.74 27.37
C LEU A 3 9.57 41.48 26.56
N GLU A 4 9.31 40.31 27.14
CA GLU A 4 9.19 39.07 26.37
C GLU A 4 7.99 39.23 25.43
N ILE A 5 8.28 39.37 24.15
CA ILE A 5 7.26 39.27 23.11
C ILE A 5 6.95 37.78 23.00
N GLU A 6 5.84 37.34 23.59
CA GLU A 6 5.27 36.01 23.31
C GLU A 6 5.14 35.87 21.79
N GLN A 7 5.94 34.97 21.21
CA GLN A 7 5.77 34.58 19.81
C GLN A 7 4.39 33.95 19.67
N THR A 8 3.47 34.70 19.07
CA THR A 8 2.16 34.20 18.65
C THR A 8 2.38 33.28 17.46
N TYR A 9 2.58 32.00 17.75
CA TYR A 9 2.53 30.97 16.70
C TYR A 9 1.12 30.93 16.13
N VAL A 10 1.00 30.84 14.80
CA VAL A 10 -0.28 30.61 14.13
C VAL A 10 -0.76 29.22 14.56
N GLN A 11 -1.86 29.16 15.31
CA GLN A 11 -2.39 27.91 15.85
C GLN A 11 -3.01 27.05 14.74
N LEU A 12 -2.71 25.75 14.76
CA LEU A 12 -3.41 24.75 13.94
C LEU A 12 -4.80 24.48 14.52
N SER A 13 -5.69 23.87 13.73
CA SER A 13 -7.01 23.50 14.22
C SER A 13 -6.94 22.43 15.31
N ASN A 14 -7.95 22.38 16.18
CA ASN A 14 -8.04 21.35 17.22
C ASN A 14 -8.00 19.92 16.64
N ILE A 15 -8.53 19.71 15.42
CA ILE A 15 -8.48 18.40 14.75
C ILE A 15 -7.03 18.03 14.37
N ALA A 16 -6.24 19.00 13.91
CA ALA A 16 -4.84 18.78 13.53
C ALA A 16 -3.91 18.55 14.73
N LEU A 17 -4.28 19.08 15.91
CA LEU A 17 -3.56 18.88 17.18
C LEU A 17 -4.10 17.70 18.00
N SER A 18 -5.15 17.02 17.53
CA SER A 18 -5.86 16.01 18.31
C SER A 18 -5.15 14.65 18.30
N ASP A 19 -5.01 14.04 19.47
CA ASP A 19 -4.53 12.66 19.64
C ASP A 19 -5.57 11.60 19.28
N THR A 20 -6.80 12.00 18.90
CA THR A 20 -7.90 11.06 18.56
C THR A 20 -7.57 10.19 17.34
N HIS A 21 -6.55 10.51 16.54
CA HIS A 21 -6.08 9.66 15.46
C HIS A 21 -5.54 8.30 15.94
N GLY A 22 -5.06 8.22 17.19
CA GLY A 22 -4.71 6.94 17.82
C GLY A 22 -3.41 6.28 17.35
N GLU A 23 -2.53 7.01 16.65
CA GLU A 23 -1.21 6.54 16.17
C GLU A 23 -0.33 5.94 17.27
N ASN A 24 -0.51 6.39 18.51
CA ASN A 24 0.25 5.92 19.68
C ASN A 24 -0.37 4.66 20.34
N SER A 25 -1.42 4.06 19.77
CA SER A 25 -2.07 2.89 20.36
C SER A 25 -1.23 1.60 20.17
N PRO A 26 -1.35 0.61 21.07
CA PRO A 26 -0.69 -0.69 20.94
C PRO A 26 -0.97 -1.39 19.61
N TYR A 27 -2.14 -1.13 19.01
CA TYR A 27 -2.52 -1.60 17.68
C TYR A 27 -1.50 -1.19 16.59
N PHE A 28 -0.99 0.04 16.62
CA PHE A 28 0.00 0.52 15.65
C PHE A 28 1.45 0.20 16.07
N ALA A 29 1.72 0.01 17.36
CA ALA A 29 3.05 -0.35 17.84
C ALA A 29 3.54 -1.71 17.30
N GLY A 30 2.65 -2.70 17.18
CA GLY A 30 2.97 -3.99 16.55
C GLY A 30 3.30 -3.84 15.05
N TRP A 31 2.63 -2.90 14.37
CA TRP A 31 2.90 -2.59 12.96
C TRP A 31 4.28 -1.96 12.77
N LYS A 32 4.66 -1.00 13.62
CA LYS A 32 6.00 -0.40 13.61
C LYS A 32 7.11 -1.44 13.82
N ALA A 33 6.92 -2.37 14.76
CA ALA A 33 7.87 -3.45 15.01
C ALA A 33 8.01 -4.42 13.81
N TYR A 34 6.93 -4.66 13.07
CA TYR A 34 6.99 -5.40 11.82
C TYR A 34 7.76 -4.64 10.73
N ASP A 35 7.46 -3.35 10.52
CA ASP A 35 8.12 -2.54 9.50
C ASP A 35 9.63 -2.39 9.74
N GLU A 36 10.05 -2.31 11.00
CA GLU A 36 11.47 -2.23 11.39
C GLU A 36 12.21 -3.56 11.19
N ASN A 37 11.53 -4.71 11.28
CA ASN A 37 12.15 -6.03 11.18
C ASN A 37 11.21 -7.08 10.55
N PRO A 38 10.85 -6.96 9.26
CA PRO A 38 9.84 -7.82 8.65
C PRO A 38 10.39 -9.22 8.38
N TYR A 39 9.61 -10.25 8.70
CA TYR A 39 9.93 -11.63 8.37
C TYR A 39 10.03 -11.83 6.86
N HIS A 40 11.07 -12.53 6.42
CA HIS A 40 11.18 -13.02 5.04
C HIS A 40 11.89 -14.38 5.03
N GLU A 41 11.30 -15.38 4.38
CA GLU A 41 11.75 -16.79 4.41
C GLU A 41 13.25 -16.94 4.08
N PHE A 42 13.76 -16.14 3.13
CA PHE A 42 15.14 -16.27 2.63
C PHE A 42 16.10 -15.18 3.11
N THR A 43 15.60 -14.00 3.48
CA THR A 43 16.45 -12.83 3.76
C THR A 43 16.37 -12.38 5.22
N ASN A 44 15.30 -12.73 5.93
CA ASN A 44 15.11 -12.39 7.34
C ASN A 44 14.20 -13.41 8.04
N SER A 45 14.68 -14.65 8.19
CA SER A 45 13.90 -15.73 8.81
C SER A 45 13.66 -15.54 10.31
N SER A 46 14.36 -14.59 10.94
CA SER A 46 14.18 -14.15 12.33
C SER A 46 13.33 -12.87 12.47
N GLY A 47 12.77 -12.36 11.37
CA GLY A 47 11.93 -11.18 11.39
C GLY A 47 10.56 -11.46 12.03
N VAL A 48 9.81 -10.38 12.25
CA VAL A 48 8.45 -10.41 12.80
C VAL A 48 7.48 -10.88 11.73
N ILE A 49 6.67 -11.90 12.03
CA ILE A 49 5.61 -12.38 11.15
C ILE A 49 4.36 -11.52 11.36
N GLN A 50 3.78 -11.04 10.24
CA GLN A 50 2.61 -10.17 10.27
C GLN A 50 1.30 -10.96 10.39
N MET A 51 0.66 -10.87 11.56
CA MET A 51 -0.62 -11.51 11.85
C MET A 51 -1.65 -10.54 12.46
N GLY A 52 -1.35 -9.23 12.49
CA GLY A 52 -2.24 -8.20 13.03
C GLY A 52 -3.05 -7.43 11.97
N LEU A 53 -2.78 -7.67 10.68
CA LEU A 53 -3.39 -6.90 9.58
C LEU A 53 -4.37 -7.75 8.79
N ALA A 54 -5.68 -7.48 8.95
CA ALA A 54 -6.79 -8.20 8.31
C ALA A 54 -6.78 -8.09 6.77
N GLU A 55 -5.99 -8.91 6.08
CA GLU A 55 -5.87 -8.92 4.62
C GLU A 55 -6.20 -10.29 4.03
N ASN A 56 -6.94 -10.29 2.93
CA ASN A 56 -7.24 -11.52 2.21
C ASN A 56 -6.32 -11.65 1.01
N GLN A 57 -5.39 -12.60 1.09
CA GLN A 57 -4.48 -12.94 0.00
C GLN A 57 -4.78 -14.32 -0.59
N VAL A 58 -5.72 -15.08 0.00
CA VAL A 58 -5.89 -16.51 -0.32
C VAL A 58 -6.46 -16.77 -1.71
N SER A 59 -6.90 -15.74 -2.43
CA SER A 59 -7.59 -15.86 -3.73
C SER A 59 -7.06 -14.90 -4.80
N PHE A 60 -5.84 -14.35 -4.64
CA PHE A 60 -5.27 -13.44 -5.63
C PHE A 60 -4.98 -14.10 -6.98
N ASP A 61 -4.58 -15.38 -6.99
CA ASP A 61 -4.42 -16.18 -8.20
C ASP A 61 -5.66 -16.16 -9.11
N LEU A 62 -6.87 -16.10 -8.54
CA LEU A 62 -8.11 -16.01 -9.30
C LEU A 62 -8.25 -14.65 -9.98
N VAL A 63 -7.95 -13.57 -9.27
CA VAL A 63 -8.00 -12.19 -9.80
C VAL A 63 -6.92 -11.99 -10.85
N GLU A 64 -5.69 -12.44 -10.59
CA GLU A 64 -4.59 -12.39 -11.54
C GLU A 64 -4.87 -13.20 -12.80
N LYS A 65 -5.48 -14.38 -12.67
CA LYS A 65 -5.93 -15.16 -13.82
C LYS A 65 -6.98 -14.41 -14.62
N TYR A 66 -7.99 -13.84 -13.96
CA TYR A 66 -9.01 -13.04 -14.63
C TYR A 66 -8.38 -11.88 -15.43
N LEU A 67 -7.42 -11.18 -14.85
CA LEU A 67 -6.67 -10.09 -15.50
C LEU A 67 -5.88 -10.56 -16.72
N LYS A 68 -5.25 -11.75 -16.67
CA LYS A 68 -4.52 -12.33 -17.81
C LYS A 68 -5.48 -12.71 -18.94
N ASP A 69 -6.65 -13.23 -18.60
CA ASP A 69 -7.66 -13.68 -19.56
C ASP A 69 -8.45 -12.48 -20.16
N HIS A 70 -8.49 -11.33 -19.47
CA HIS A 70 -9.21 -10.12 -19.86
C HIS A 70 -8.30 -8.87 -19.82
N PRO A 71 -7.36 -8.72 -20.79
CA PRO A 71 -6.49 -7.56 -20.84
C PRO A 71 -7.29 -6.25 -21.01
N GLU A 72 -6.82 -5.16 -20.41
CA GLU A 72 -7.50 -3.86 -20.50
C GLU A 72 -7.65 -3.41 -21.96
N ASP A 73 -8.89 -3.10 -22.36
CA ASP A 73 -9.20 -2.46 -23.64
C ASP A 73 -9.18 -0.94 -23.44
N TYR A 74 -8.37 -0.22 -24.23
CA TYR A 74 -8.26 1.24 -24.17
C TYR A 74 -9.45 1.97 -24.81
N LYS A 75 -10.43 1.25 -25.36
CA LYS A 75 -11.68 1.87 -25.85
C LYS A 75 -12.40 2.58 -24.71
N GLY A 76 -12.81 3.83 -24.97
CA GLY A 76 -13.53 4.63 -23.97
C GLY A 76 -12.62 5.34 -22.96
N PHE A 77 -11.29 5.32 -23.12
CA PHE A 77 -10.37 5.94 -22.18
C PHE A 77 -10.67 7.43 -21.95
N ARG A 78 -10.93 8.19 -23.02
CA ARG A 78 -11.18 9.64 -22.91
C ARG A 78 -12.46 9.92 -22.14
N GLU A 79 -13.52 9.17 -22.41
CA GLU A 79 -14.79 9.25 -21.71
C GLU A 79 -14.61 8.89 -20.22
N ASN A 80 -13.87 7.81 -19.93
CA ASN A 80 -13.61 7.37 -18.56
C ASN A 80 -12.73 8.35 -17.77
N ALA A 81 -11.70 8.91 -18.41
CA ALA A 81 -10.79 9.87 -17.79
C ALA A 81 -11.49 11.20 -17.43
N LEU A 82 -12.54 11.58 -18.15
CA LEU A 82 -13.35 12.77 -17.88
C LEU A 82 -14.54 12.50 -16.95
N PHE A 83 -14.82 11.23 -16.63
CA PHE A 83 -15.94 10.83 -15.79
C PHE A 83 -15.68 11.20 -14.32
N GLN A 84 -16.51 12.11 -13.81
CA GLN A 84 -16.42 12.63 -12.43
C GLN A 84 -17.79 12.71 -11.74
N ASP A 85 -18.80 12.03 -12.29
CA ASP A 85 -20.13 12.03 -11.69
C ASP A 85 -20.09 11.30 -10.34
N TYR A 86 -20.53 11.99 -9.29
CA TYR A 86 -20.58 11.48 -7.92
C TYR A 86 -21.58 10.32 -7.74
N HIS A 87 -22.46 10.05 -8.72
CA HIS A 87 -23.25 8.84 -8.76
C HIS A 87 -22.37 7.59 -8.94
N GLY A 88 -21.21 7.73 -9.57
CA GLY A 88 -20.40 6.61 -10.05
C GLY A 88 -21.00 5.93 -11.28
N LEU A 89 -20.18 5.14 -11.97
CA LEU A 89 -20.57 4.42 -13.18
C LEU A 89 -21.76 3.50 -12.88
N ILE A 90 -22.82 3.62 -13.68
CA ILE A 90 -24.03 2.80 -13.51
C ILE A 90 -23.74 1.31 -13.69
N SER A 91 -22.84 0.97 -14.62
CA SER A 91 -22.35 -0.40 -14.82
C SER A 91 -21.72 -0.94 -13.54
N PHE A 92 -20.87 -0.15 -12.89
CA PHE A 92 -20.23 -0.53 -11.64
C PHE A 92 -21.23 -0.67 -10.49
N ARG A 93 -22.15 0.28 -10.30
CA ARG A 93 -23.20 0.16 -9.27
C ARG A 93 -24.08 -1.07 -9.47
N THR A 94 -24.41 -1.40 -10.72
CA THR A 94 -25.22 -2.58 -11.04
C THR A 94 -24.46 -3.87 -10.74
N ALA A 95 -23.18 -3.93 -11.12
CA ALA A 95 -22.33 -5.08 -10.81
C ALA A 95 -22.11 -5.25 -9.30
N MET A 96 -21.93 -4.14 -8.59
CA MET A 96 -21.78 -4.10 -7.12
C MET A 96 -23.04 -4.61 -6.41
N ALA A 97 -24.23 -4.15 -6.81
CA ALA A 97 -25.50 -4.65 -6.31
C ALA A 97 -25.61 -6.16 -6.52
N THR A 98 -25.42 -6.62 -7.76
CA THR A 98 -25.51 -8.03 -8.11
C THR A 98 -24.53 -8.89 -7.28
N PHE A 99 -23.31 -8.40 -7.09
CA PHE A 99 -22.31 -9.10 -6.27
C PHE A 99 -22.70 -9.17 -4.79
N MET A 100 -23.26 -8.08 -4.24
CA MET A 100 -23.80 -8.06 -2.87
C MET A 100 -24.97 -9.06 -2.70
N GLU A 101 -25.83 -9.21 -3.71
CA GLU A 101 -26.91 -10.21 -3.76
C GLU A 101 -26.34 -11.64 -3.76
N GLN A 102 -25.35 -11.90 -4.63
CA GLN A 102 -24.70 -13.21 -4.74
C GLN A 102 -24.04 -13.66 -3.44
N ILE A 103 -23.37 -12.74 -2.73
CA ILE A 103 -22.75 -13.04 -1.42
C ILE A 103 -23.79 -13.53 -0.41
N ARG A 104 -24.99 -12.95 -0.45
CA ARG A 104 -26.16 -13.31 0.38
C ARG A 104 -26.99 -14.46 -0.19
N GLY A 105 -26.48 -15.14 -1.22
CA GLY A 105 -27.15 -16.28 -1.85
C GLY A 105 -28.49 -15.92 -2.50
N GLY A 106 -28.66 -14.68 -2.96
CA GLY A 106 -29.88 -14.19 -3.59
C GLY A 106 -31.07 -14.01 -2.64
N ARG A 107 -30.84 -13.96 -1.32
CA ARG A 107 -31.89 -13.79 -0.29
C ARG A 107 -32.22 -12.33 0.03
N ALA A 108 -31.48 -11.39 -0.54
CA ALA A 108 -31.72 -9.96 -0.47
C ALA A 108 -31.36 -9.31 -1.80
N ILE A 109 -32.14 -8.32 -2.23
CA ILE A 109 -32.02 -7.59 -3.50
C ILE A 109 -31.59 -6.15 -3.21
N PHE A 110 -30.62 -5.65 -3.99
CA PHE A 110 -30.08 -4.30 -3.81
C PHE A 110 -30.36 -3.44 -5.03
N ASP A 111 -31.07 -2.33 -4.83
CA ASP A 111 -31.30 -1.35 -5.90
C ASP A 111 -29.99 -0.59 -6.23
N PRO A 112 -29.46 -0.68 -7.46
CA PRO A 112 -28.26 0.06 -7.86
C PRO A 112 -28.40 1.58 -7.73
N GLN A 113 -29.62 2.13 -7.72
CA GLN A 113 -29.85 3.56 -7.51
C GLN A 113 -29.64 3.99 -6.04
N ARG A 114 -29.67 3.05 -5.09
CA ARG A 114 -29.43 3.30 -3.66
C ARG A 114 -27.98 3.07 -3.23
N ILE A 115 -27.16 2.50 -4.12
CA ILE A 115 -25.71 2.35 -3.90
C ILE A 115 -25.02 3.71 -4.05
N VAL A 116 -24.29 4.09 -3.01
CA VAL A 116 -23.37 5.24 -3.01
C VAL A 116 -21.96 4.71 -2.82
N ILE A 117 -21.10 4.98 -3.79
CA ILE A 117 -19.70 4.52 -3.79
C ILE A 117 -18.84 5.49 -2.97
N THR A 118 -17.94 4.94 -2.16
CA THR A 118 -17.02 5.70 -1.30
C THR A 118 -15.60 5.14 -1.37
N ALA A 119 -14.62 5.93 -0.95
CA ALA A 119 -13.21 5.56 -0.86
C ALA A 119 -12.92 4.57 0.29
N GLY A 120 -13.49 3.36 0.19
CA GLY A 120 -13.43 2.28 1.18
C GLY A 120 -14.49 2.41 2.28
N ALA A 121 -14.54 1.40 3.15
CA ALA A 121 -15.46 1.38 4.30
C ALA A 121 -15.16 2.48 5.33
N THR A 122 -13.88 2.86 5.50
CA THR A 122 -13.49 4.01 6.33
C THR A 122 -14.25 5.28 5.96
N ALA A 123 -14.26 5.63 4.66
CA ALA A 123 -15.02 6.77 4.16
C ALA A 123 -16.53 6.57 4.30
N ALA A 124 -17.04 5.34 4.11
CA ALA A 124 -18.47 5.05 4.26
C ALA A 124 -18.97 5.26 5.70
N ASN A 125 -18.22 4.74 6.69
CA ASN A 125 -18.54 4.82 8.11
C ASN A 125 -18.51 6.26 8.61
N GLU A 126 -17.48 7.02 8.23
CA GLU A 126 -17.38 8.44 8.58
C GLU A 126 -18.50 9.27 7.92
N LEU A 127 -18.76 9.04 6.64
CA LEU A 127 -19.80 9.73 5.88
C LEU A 127 -21.19 9.48 6.45
N LEU A 128 -21.52 8.24 6.82
CA LEU A 128 -22.78 7.94 7.50
C LEU A 128 -22.86 8.65 8.85
N THR A 129 -21.76 8.67 9.61
CA THR A 129 -21.72 9.38 10.89
C THR A 129 -22.03 10.87 10.74
N PHE A 130 -21.43 11.55 9.74
CA PHE A 130 -21.74 12.95 9.44
C PHE A 130 -23.21 13.19 9.08
N ILE A 131 -23.88 12.22 8.46
CA ILE A 131 -25.28 12.37 8.01
C ILE A 131 -26.25 12.12 9.15
N LEU A 132 -25.92 11.18 10.04
CA LEU A 132 -26.85 10.63 11.02
C LEU A 132 -26.72 11.26 12.41
N ALA A 133 -25.59 11.88 12.72
CA ALA A 133 -25.27 12.41 14.05
C ALA A 133 -24.59 13.78 13.98
N ASN A 134 -24.85 14.63 14.98
CA ASN A 134 -24.16 15.91 15.15
C ASN A 134 -22.95 15.76 16.08
N PRO A 135 -21.99 16.69 16.05
CA PRO A 135 -20.94 16.74 17.06
C PRO A 135 -21.53 16.75 18.49
N GLY A 136 -21.04 15.85 19.35
CA GLY A 136 -21.55 15.62 20.70
C GLY A 136 -22.60 14.51 20.83
N ASP A 137 -23.28 14.12 19.74
CA ASP A 137 -24.17 12.95 19.74
C ASP A 137 -23.36 11.65 19.91
N ALA A 138 -24.04 10.53 20.17
CA ALA A 138 -23.41 9.23 20.39
C ALA A 138 -23.92 8.13 19.44
N LEU A 139 -23.01 7.23 19.05
CA LEU A 139 -23.32 5.94 18.45
C LEU A 139 -23.02 4.82 19.47
N LEU A 140 -23.94 3.86 19.58
CA LEU A 140 -23.73 2.68 20.40
C LEU A 140 -23.01 1.60 19.59
N VAL A 141 -21.91 1.05 20.10
CA VAL A 141 -21.06 0.08 19.37
C VAL A 141 -20.74 -1.14 20.25
N PRO A 142 -21.07 -2.38 19.84
CA PRO A 142 -20.76 -3.60 20.59
C PRO A 142 -19.26 -3.82 20.79
N THR A 143 -18.83 -4.05 22.03
CA THR A 143 -17.45 -4.43 22.33
C THR A 143 -17.27 -5.94 22.37
N PRO A 144 -16.17 -6.51 21.84
CA PRO A 144 -15.07 -5.80 21.18
C PRO A 144 -15.42 -5.36 19.75
N TYR A 145 -14.84 -4.24 19.30
CA TYR A 145 -15.06 -3.68 17.97
C TYR A 145 -13.75 -3.32 17.25
N TYR A 146 -13.86 -3.02 15.95
CA TYR A 146 -12.75 -2.58 15.10
C TYR A 146 -12.11 -1.28 15.64
N PRO A 147 -10.82 -1.29 16.04
CA PRO A 147 -10.17 -0.13 16.68
C PRO A 147 -10.19 1.15 15.82
N GLY A 148 -10.24 1.02 14.49
CA GLY A 148 -10.32 2.17 13.60
C GLY A 148 -11.63 2.95 13.71
N PHE A 149 -12.68 2.42 14.34
CA PHE A 149 -13.89 3.19 14.62
C PHE A 149 -13.64 4.40 15.52
N ASP A 150 -12.68 4.34 16.44
CA ASP A 150 -12.35 5.51 17.26
C ASP A 150 -11.90 6.70 16.41
N ARG A 151 -11.19 6.44 15.32
CA ARG A 151 -10.82 7.47 14.34
C ARG A 151 -11.97 7.77 13.40
N ASP A 152 -12.48 6.75 12.72
CA ASP A 152 -13.40 6.88 11.60
C ASP A 152 -14.76 7.50 12.01
N LEU A 153 -15.21 7.24 13.24
CA LEU A 153 -16.51 7.72 13.73
C LEU A 153 -16.41 8.98 14.59
N ARG A 154 -15.22 9.37 15.09
CA ARG A 154 -15.09 10.46 16.09
C ARG A 154 -14.21 11.62 15.65
N TRP A 155 -13.10 11.37 14.95
CA TRP A 155 -12.02 12.35 14.80
C TRP A 155 -12.46 13.66 14.14
N ARG A 156 -13.16 13.58 13.00
CA ARG A 156 -13.66 14.77 12.28
C ARG A 156 -15.14 15.08 12.53
N THR A 157 -15.90 14.08 12.94
CA THR A 157 -17.35 14.18 13.18
C THR A 157 -17.68 14.80 14.54
N GLY A 158 -16.77 14.66 15.52
CA GLY A 158 -17.02 15.06 16.91
C GLY A 158 -18.08 14.20 17.62
N VAL A 159 -18.44 13.06 17.04
CA VAL A 159 -19.40 12.10 17.60
C VAL A 159 -18.71 11.20 18.61
N ASN A 160 -19.45 10.76 19.62
CA ASN A 160 -18.96 9.85 20.66
C ASN A 160 -19.33 8.39 20.36
N ILE A 161 -18.50 7.47 20.86
CA ILE A 161 -18.82 6.03 20.89
C ILE A 161 -19.17 5.68 22.32
N VAL A 162 -20.32 5.03 22.52
CA VAL A 162 -20.71 4.44 23.81
C VAL A 162 -20.74 2.92 23.65
N PRO A 163 -19.99 2.16 24.44
CA PRO A 163 -19.82 0.73 24.23
C PRO A 163 -21.07 -0.07 24.66
N ILE A 164 -21.48 -1.02 23.82
CA ILE A 164 -22.43 -2.08 24.21
C ILE A 164 -21.61 -3.28 24.69
N HIS A 165 -21.46 -3.41 26.00
CA HIS A 165 -20.61 -4.45 26.58
C HIS A 165 -21.13 -5.87 26.33
N CYS A 166 -20.42 -6.64 25.51
CA CYS A 166 -20.66 -8.05 25.29
C CYS A 166 -19.59 -8.88 26.00
N ASN A 167 -19.99 -10.02 26.57
CA ASN A 167 -19.15 -10.82 27.46
C ASN A 167 -18.95 -12.23 26.93
N ARG A 168 -17.89 -12.91 27.36
CA ARG A 168 -17.60 -14.28 26.95
C ARG A 168 -18.66 -15.29 27.37
N SER A 169 -19.36 -15.06 28.48
CA SER A 169 -20.35 -16.00 29.04
C SER A 169 -21.46 -16.38 28.05
N ASN A 170 -21.78 -15.50 27.09
CA ASN A 170 -22.72 -15.76 26.01
C ASN A 170 -22.05 -15.76 24.61
N ASN A 171 -20.74 -15.98 24.55
CA ASN A 171 -19.92 -15.91 23.33
C ASN A 171 -19.94 -14.53 22.65
N PHE A 172 -19.91 -13.46 23.44
CA PHE A 172 -19.91 -12.07 22.99
C PHE A 172 -21.14 -11.69 22.14
N GLN A 173 -22.29 -12.33 22.40
CA GLN A 173 -23.52 -11.95 21.74
C GLN A 173 -24.10 -10.68 22.36
N ILE A 174 -24.65 -9.82 21.51
CA ILE A 174 -25.40 -8.63 21.92
C ILE A 174 -26.68 -9.10 22.62
N THR A 175 -27.03 -8.44 23.72
CA THR A 175 -28.27 -8.74 24.46
C THR A 175 -29.14 -7.48 24.56
N PRO A 176 -30.47 -7.63 24.67
CA PRO A 176 -31.36 -6.49 24.90
C PRO A 176 -31.00 -5.69 26.16
N HIS A 177 -30.51 -6.38 27.20
CA HIS A 177 -30.06 -5.73 28.43
C HIS A 177 -28.83 -4.85 28.20
N ALA A 178 -27.83 -5.35 27.47
CA ALA A 178 -26.64 -4.57 27.15
C ALA A 178 -26.95 -3.35 26.25
N LEU A 179 -27.90 -3.50 25.31
CA LEU A 179 -28.38 -2.39 24.48
C LEU A 179 -29.04 -1.29 25.31
N GLU A 180 -29.93 -1.66 26.23
CA GLU A 180 -30.60 -0.69 27.11
C GLU A 180 -29.61 -0.03 28.07
N ALA A 181 -28.68 -0.80 28.66
CA ALA A 181 -27.66 -0.27 29.56
C ALA A 181 -26.76 0.77 28.87
N ALA A 182 -26.28 0.50 27.65
CA ALA A 182 -25.47 1.45 26.89
C ALA A 182 -26.26 2.72 26.51
N TYR A 183 -27.55 2.58 26.24
CA TYR A 183 -28.43 3.71 25.97
C TYR A 183 -28.64 4.58 27.20
N GLU A 184 -28.91 3.97 28.36
CA GLU A 184 -29.04 4.67 29.65
C GLU A 184 -27.72 5.34 30.06
N GLU A 185 -26.58 4.71 29.80
CA GLU A 185 -25.25 5.28 30.03
C GLU A 185 -25.04 6.55 29.20
N ALA A 186 -25.37 6.52 27.91
CA ALA A 186 -25.31 7.69 27.04
C ALA A 186 -26.22 8.83 27.53
N GLU A 187 -27.45 8.53 27.96
CA GLU A 187 -28.36 9.51 28.53
C GLU A 187 -27.82 10.10 29.84
N SER A 188 -27.19 9.29 30.70
CA SER A 188 -26.59 9.75 31.96
C SER A 188 -25.43 10.74 31.73
N MET A 189 -24.76 10.63 30.58
CA MET A 189 -23.70 11.54 30.14
C MET A 189 -24.24 12.75 29.34
N ASN A 190 -25.56 12.95 29.29
CA ASN A 190 -26.23 13.98 28.48
C ASN A 190 -25.93 13.91 26.98
N MET A 191 -25.66 12.71 26.45
CA MET A 191 -25.44 12.50 25.03
C MET A 191 -26.72 12.00 24.36
N LYS A 192 -27.05 12.58 23.20
CA LYS A 192 -28.16 12.09 22.38
C LYS A 192 -27.71 10.89 21.55
N VAL A 193 -28.33 9.74 21.75
CA VAL A 193 -28.06 8.53 20.95
C VAL A 193 -28.68 8.68 19.55
N SER A 194 -27.84 8.60 18.53
CA SER A 194 -28.28 8.71 17.12
C SER A 194 -28.48 7.35 16.46
N GLY A 195 -27.81 6.29 16.94
CA GLY A 195 -27.94 4.96 16.37
C GLY A 195 -27.06 3.91 17.01
N VAL A 196 -27.23 2.68 16.53
CA VAL A 196 -26.39 1.53 16.83
C VAL A 196 -25.56 1.21 15.57
N LEU A 197 -24.25 1.01 15.73
CA LEU A 197 -23.39 0.47 14.67
C LEU A 197 -22.95 -0.94 15.06
N ILE A 198 -23.25 -1.91 14.21
CA ILE A 198 -22.83 -3.30 14.36
C ILE A 198 -21.90 -3.70 13.21
N THR A 199 -20.98 -4.62 13.47
CA THR A 199 -20.17 -5.26 12.43
C THR A 199 -20.62 -6.71 12.29
N ASN A 200 -21.14 -7.10 11.13
CA ASN A 200 -21.69 -8.43 10.88
C ASN A 200 -21.28 -8.95 9.49
N PRO A 201 -20.36 -9.92 9.39
CA PRO A 201 -19.68 -10.63 10.47
C PRO A 201 -18.73 -9.75 11.30
N SER A 202 -18.58 -10.09 12.58
CA SER A 202 -17.86 -9.26 13.56
C SER A 202 -16.34 -9.25 13.34
N ASN A 203 -15.76 -8.06 13.46
CA ASN A 203 -14.34 -7.81 13.68
C ASN A 203 -14.18 -7.22 15.09
N PRO A 204 -13.51 -7.90 16.04
CA PRO A 204 -12.50 -8.96 15.84
C PRO A 204 -12.96 -10.41 16.06
N LEU A 205 -14.24 -10.68 16.34
CA LEU A 205 -14.66 -12.00 16.84
C LEU A 205 -14.65 -13.11 15.78
N GLY A 206 -14.87 -12.80 14.51
CA GLY A 206 -14.94 -13.79 13.43
C GLY A 206 -16.24 -14.60 13.42
N VAL A 207 -17.31 -14.02 13.98
CA VAL A 207 -18.64 -14.66 14.11
C VAL A 207 -19.71 -13.84 13.40
N THR A 208 -20.66 -14.53 12.79
CA THR A 208 -21.91 -13.92 12.29
C THR A 208 -22.88 -13.68 13.44
N ILE A 209 -23.64 -12.58 13.38
CA ILE A 209 -24.73 -12.33 14.34
C ILE A 209 -25.91 -13.24 13.99
N GLN A 210 -26.52 -13.86 15.01
CA GLN A 210 -27.68 -14.72 14.83
C GLN A 210 -28.90 -13.91 14.39
N ARG A 211 -29.79 -14.53 13.60
CA ARG A 211 -31.03 -13.90 13.13
C ARG A 211 -31.86 -13.32 14.29
N SER A 212 -32.06 -14.08 15.36
CA SER A 212 -32.84 -13.63 16.53
C SER A 212 -32.24 -12.36 17.16
N VAL A 213 -30.92 -12.30 17.28
CA VAL A 213 -30.21 -11.14 17.84
C VAL A 213 -30.33 -9.92 16.91
N LEU A 214 -30.23 -10.10 15.58
CA LEU A 214 -30.48 -9.00 14.63
C LEU A 214 -31.92 -8.48 14.70
N GLU A 215 -32.88 -9.37 14.92
CA GLU A 215 -34.28 -9.00 15.11
C GLU A 215 -34.49 -8.21 16.42
N GLU A 216 -33.85 -8.62 17.51
CA GLU A 216 -33.85 -7.88 18.79
C GLU A 216 -33.21 -6.48 18.65
N ILE A 217 -32.11 -6.36 17.90
CA ILE A 217 -31.49 -5.06 17.61
C ILE A 217 -32.43 -4.17 16.80
N LEU A 218 -33.10 -4.71 15.78
CA LEU A 218 -34.08 -3.99 14.96
C LEU A 218 -35.27 -3.49 15.81
N ASP A 219 -35.79 -4.35 16.68
CA ASP A 219 -36.87 -4.00 17.60
C ASP A 219 -36.43 -2.88 18.56
N PHE A 220 -35.21 -2.96 19.08
CA PHE A 220 -34.62 -1.93 19.94
C PHE A 220 -34.48 -0.57 19.24
N VAL A 221 -33.85 -0.51 18.06
CA VAL A 221 -33.66 0.76 17.33
C VAL A 221 -34.99 1.38 16.91
N THR A 222 -36.02 0.55 16.68
CA THR A 222 -37.37 1.03 16.36
C THR A 222 -38.06 1.61 17.57
N LYS A 223 -37.99 0.92 18.71
CA LYS A 223 -38.54 1.40 19.99
C LYS A 223 -37.92 2.74 20.39
N LYS A 224 -36.60 2.88 20.20
CA LYS A 224 -35.85 4.11 20.54
C LYS A 224 -35.91 5.17 19.44
N ASN A 225 -36.42 4.84 18.25
CA ASN A 225 -36.45 5.71 17.07
C ASN A 225 -35.05 6.26 16.69
N ILE A 226 -34.06 5.36 16.65
CA ILE A 226 -32.67 5.64 16.29
C ILE A 226 -32.25 4.83 15.05
N HIS A 227 -31.07 5.11 14.50
CA HIS A 227 -30.56 4.43 13.30
C HIS A 227 -29.89 3.08 13.61
N LEU A 228 -29.80 2.22 12.59
CA LEU A 228 -28.96 1.01 12.59
C LEU A 228 -27.99 1.08 11.41
N ILE A 229 -26.70 1.03 11.69
CA ILE A 229 -25.63 0.87 10.70
C ILE A 229 -25.11 -0.56 10.81
N SER A 230 -25.27 -1.36 9.77
CA SER A 230 -24.72 -2.72 9.65
C SER A 230 -23.48 -2.68 8.76
N ASP A 231 -22.29 -2.69 9.34
CA ASP A 231 -21.04 -2.86 8.61
C ASP A 231 -20.87 -4.35 8.25
N GLU A 232 -21.18 -4.67 6.98
CA GLU A 232 -21.20 -6.02 6.45
C GLU A 232 -19.98 -6.31 5.55
N ILE A 233 -18.87 -5.59 5.76
CA ILE A 233 -17.62 -5.72 5.00
C ILE A 233 -17.08 -7.17 4.92
N TYR A 234 -17.34 -7.99 5.95
CA TYR A 234 -16.90 -9.39 5.99
C TYR A 234 -17.93 -10.39 5.44
N SER A 235 -19.06 -9.95 4.88
CA SER A 235 -20.14 -10.85 4.41
C SER A 235 -19.67 -11.88 3.37
N GLY A 236 -18.70 -11.53 2.52
CA GLY A 236 -18.08 -12.44 1.56
C GLY A 236 -17.10 -13.47 2.15
N SER A 237 -16.74 -13.35 3.44
CA SER A 237 -15.76 -14.21 4.12
C SER A 237 -16.35 -15.33 4.97
N VAL A 238 -17.69 -15.43 5.04
CA VAL A 238 -18.36 -16.50 5.81
C VAL A 238 -18.16 -17.84 5.13
N PHE A 239 -17.77 -18.87 5.89
CA PHE A 239 -17.43 -20.19 5.35
C PHE A 239 -18.60 -20.87 4.63
N SER A 240 -19.84 -20.58 5.05
CA SER A 240 -21.06 -20.96 4.35
C SER A 240 -22.01 -19.78 4.17
N SER A 241 -22.65 -19.68 3.00
CA SER A 241 -23.65 -18.64 2.70
C SER A 241 -24.90 -18.75 3.57
N THR A 242 -25.22 -19.93 4.11
CA THR A 242 -26.40 -20.16 4.96
C THR A 242 -26.20 -19.68 6.39
N GLU A 243 -24.96 -19.45 6.80
CA GLU A 243 -24.62 -19.02 8.16
C GLU A 243 -24.63 -17.50 8.30
N PHE A 244 -24.48 -16.76 7.21
CA PHE A 244 -24.60 -15.31 7.18
C PHE A 244 -26.06 -14.89 7.02
N VAL A 245 -26.53 -13.99 7.88
CA VAL A 245 -27.82 -13.30 7.73
C VAL A 245 -27.52 -11.81 7.66
N SER A 246 -27.76 -11.21 6.49
CA SER A 246 -27.73 -9.75 6.35
C SER A 246 -28.96 -9.11 6.99
N VAL A 247 -28.82 -7.88 7.47
CA VAL A 247 -29.99 -7.12 7.94
C VAL A 247 -31.02 -6.93 6.82
N ALA A 248 -30.57 -6.85 5.55
CA ALA A 248 -31.44 -6.75 4.38
C ALA A 248 -32.40 -7.94 4.25
N GLU A 249 -31.95 -9.16 4.55
CA GLU A 249 -32.78 -10.38 4.48
C GLU A 249 -33.93 -10.33 5.49
N ILE A 250 -33.68 -9.75 6.67
CA ILE A 250 -34.70 -9.63 7.72
C ILE A 250 -35.72 -8.56 7.34
N LEU A 251 -35.26 -7.44 6.76
CA LEU A 251 -36.13 -6.37 6.30
C LEU A 251 -37.09 -6.84 5.20
N GLU A 252 -36.58 -7.59 4.22
CA GLU A 252 -37.39 -8.19 3.16
C GLU A 252 -38.38 -9.21 3.71
N ALA A 253 -37.92 -10.16 4.54
CA ALA A 253 -38.77 -11.21 5.09
C ALA A 253 -39.91 -10.66 5.96
N ARG A 254 -39.70 -9.54 6.65
CA ARG A 254 -40.69 -8.93 7.56
C ARG A 254 -41.54 -7.84 6.91
N SER A 255 -41.29 -7.46 5.65
CA SER A 255 -41.88 -6.25 5.04
C SER A 255 -41.77 -5.05 5.99
N TYR A 256 -40.57 -4.86 6.51
CA TYR A 256 -40.32 -4.11 7.73
C TYR A 256 -40.74 -2.63 7.63
N LYS A 257 -41.59 -2.19 8.55
CA LYS A 257 -41.98 -0.77 8.67
C LYS A 257 -40.86 -0.02 9.38
N GLY A 258 -40.34 1.04 8.76
CA GLY A 258 -39.23 1.81 9.34
C GLY A 258 -37.86 1.48 8.76
N ALA A 259 -37.79 0.75 7.63
CA ALA A 259 -36.53 0.38 6.98
C ALA A 259 -35.62 1.58 6.70
N GLU A 260 -36.17 2.80 6.56
CA GLU A 260 -35.43 4.05 6.38
C GLU A 260 -34.46 4.43 7.53
N ARG A 261 -34.45 3.68 8.64
CA ARG A 261 -33.46 3.80 9.72
C ARG A 261 -32.25 2.89 9.54
N VAL A 262 -32.32 1.94 8.62
CA VAL A 262 -31.31 0.91 8.43
C VAL A 262 -30.40 1.27 7.25
N HIS A 263 -29.10 1.14 7.49
CA HIS A 263 -28.04 1.47 6.56
C HIS A 263 -27.02 0.33 6.57
N ILE A 264 -26.48 -0.02 5.40
CA ILE A 264 -25.47 -1.05 5.23
C ILE A 264 -24.19 -0.39 4.73
N VAL A 265 -23.07 -0.73 5.37
CA VAL A 265 -21.73 -0.41 4.89
C VAL A 265 -21.12 -1.68 4.30
N TYR A 266 -20.47 -1.54 3.14
CA TYR A 266 -19.79 -2.62 2.47
C TYR A 266 -18.49 -2.16 1.82
N SER A 267 -17.57 -3.09 1.55
CA SER A 267 -16.32 -2.81 0.84
C SER A 267 -15.70 -4.07 0.26
N LEU A 268 -15.02 -3.92 -0.88
CA LEU A 268 -14.27 -5.00 -1.54
C LEU A 268 -12.88 -5.28 -0.92
N SER A 269 -12.58 -4.62 0.21
CA SER A 269 -11.25 -4.65 0.82
C SER A 269 -10.90 -6.00 1.45
N LYS A 270 -11.91 -6.76 1.92
CA LYS A 270 -11.71 -7.92 2.81
C LYS A 270 -12.14 -9.24 2.20
N ASP A 271 -13.19 -9.22 1.39
CA ASP A 271 -13.66 -10.36 0.61
C ASP A 271 -12.79 -10.56 -0.64
N LEU A 272 -12.66 -9.57 -1.53
CA LEU A 272 -11.86 -9.65 -2.75
C LEU A 272 -10.35 -9.43 -2.51
N GLY A 273 -9.98 -8.93 -1.33
CA GLY A 273 -8.59 -8.61 -1.01
C GLY A 273 -8.06 -7.36 -1.72
N LEU A 274 -8.93 -6.38 -2.03
CA LEU A 274 -8.54 -5.18 -2.79
C LEU A 274 -8.54 -3.88 -1.95
N PRO A 275 -7.89 -3.82 -0.76
CA PRO A 275 -7.94 -2.64 0.10
C PRO A 275 -7.30 -1.40 -0.56
N GLY A 276 -6.27 -1.59 -1.38
CA GLY A 276 -5.57 -0.52 -2.10
C GLY A 276 -6.41 0.16 -3.20
N PHE A 277 -7.45 -0.51 -3.70
CA PHE A 277 -8.35 0.06 -4.73
C PHE A 277 -9.41 1.00 -4.13
N ARG A 278 -9.46 1.09 -2.79
CA ARG A 278 -10.30 2.03 -2.06
C ARG A 278 -11.79 1.90 -2.39
N VAL A 279 -12.32 0.70 -2.57
CA VAL A 279 -13.74 0.52 -2.93
C VAL A 279 -14.61 0.24 -1.72
N GLY A 280 -15.47 1.19 -1.39
CA GLY A 280 -16.51 1.10 -0.36
C GLY A 280 -17.89 1.44 -0.92
N THR A 281 -18.93 1.10 -0.17
CA THR A 281 -20.31 1.39 -0.53
C THR A 281 -21.15 1.63 0.71
N VAL A 282 -22.00 2.65 0.64
CA VAL A 282 -23.15 2.84 1.52
C VAL A 282 -24.40 2.42 0.75
N TYR A 283 -25.21 1.56 1.36
CA TYR A 283 -26.56 1.25 0.90
C TYR A 283 -27.55 1.68 1.97
N SER A 284 -28.55 2.49 1.59
CA SER A 284 -29.52 3.01 2.52
C SER A 284 -30.94 2.89 1.98
N TYR A 285 -31.86 2.46 2.84
CA TYR A 285 -33.29 2.45 2.56
C TYR A 285 -33.92 3.86 2.69
N ASN A 286 -33.13 4.88 3.01
CA ASN A 286 -33.57 6.26 3.15
C ASN A 286 -33.06 7.15 2.02
N ASP A 287 -33.97 7.67 1.20
CA ASP A 287 -33.64 8.45 0.00
C ASP A 287 -32.92 9.76 0.32
N LYS A 288 -33.20 10.35 1.50
CA LYS A 288 -32.50 11.55 1.96
C LYS A 288 -31.06 11.23 2.33
N VAL A 289 -30.83 10.10 3.00
CA VAL A 289 -29.46 9.62 3.31
C VAL A 289 -28.72 9.32 2.01
N VAL A 290 -29.33 8.61 1.05
CA VAL A 290 -28.71 8.33 -0.26
C VAL A 290 -28.33 9.62 -0.97
N THR A 291 -29.23 10.61 -1.01
CA THR A 291 -28.99 11.90 -1.68
C THR A 291 -27.86 12.68 -1.02
N THR A 292 -27.85 12.77 0.31
CA THR A 292 -26.79 13.48 1.04
C THR A 292 -25.45 12.74 0.94
N ALA A 293 -25.46 11.41 1.09
CA ALA A 293 -24.29 10.57 0.95
C ALA A 293 -23.64 10.72 -0.42
N ARG A 294 -24.45 10.77 -1.47
CA ARG A 294 -24.00 10.99 -2.84
C ARG A 294 -23.39 12.39 -3.06
N ARG A 295 -23.85 13.42 -2.33
CA ARG A 295 -23.21 14.74 -2.37
C ARG A 295 -21.87 14.72 -1.65
N MET A 296 -21.82 14.08 -0.48
CA MET A 296 -20.60 13.94 0.32
C MET A 296 -19.56 13.00 -0.29
N SER A 297 -19.98 12.05 -1.14
CA SER A 297 -19.05 11.17 -1.85
C SER A 297 -18.13 11.93 -2.80
N SER A 298 -18.44 13.18 -3.17
CA SER A 298 -17.51 14.05 -3.92
C SER A 298 -16.13 14.22 -3.25
N PHE A 299 -16.03 14.09 -1.92
CA PHE A 299 -14.76 14.08 -1.17
C PHE A 299 -14.07 12.71 -1.14
N THR A 300 -14.78 11.66 -1.52
CA THR A 300 -14.38 10.25 -1.35
C THR A 300 -14.69 9.42 -2.59
N LEU A 301 -14.65 10.03 -3.78
CA LEU A 301 -14.83 9.31 -5.04
C LEU A 301 -13.70 8.30 -5.25
N ILE A 302 -14.02 7.20 -5.93
CA ILE A 302 -13.03 6.22 -6.36
C ILE A 302 -12.72 6.43 -7.84
N SER A 303 -11.50 6.06 -8.25
CA SER A 303 -11.03 6.19 -9.63
C SER A 303 -12.04 5.57 -10.61
N SER A 304 -12.40 6.31 -11.66
CA SER A 304 -13.27 5.82 -12.73
C SER A 304 -12.64 4.62 -13.48
N GLN A 305 -11.30 4.56 -13.55
CA GLN A 305 -10.56 3.38 -14.02
C GLN A 305 -10.86 2.15 -13.17
N THR A 306 -10.78 2.28 -11.84
CA THR A 306 -11.10 1.20 -10.90
C THR A 306 -12.56 0.78 -10.99
N GLN A 307 -13.48 1.74 -11.14
CA GLN A 307 -14.90 1.46 -11.34
C GLN A 307 -15.13 0.64 -12.61
N GLN A 308 -14.52 1.03 -13.73
CA GLN A 308 -14.69 0.34 -15.01
C GLN A 308 -14.12 -1.08 -14.97
N PHE A 309 -12.91 -1.24 -14.38
CA PHE A 309 -12.28 -2.54 -14.20
C PHE A 309 -13.18 -3.48 -13.38
N LEU A 310 -13.62 -3.03 -12.20
CA LEU A 310 -14.45 -3.83 -11.32
C LEU A 310 -15.86 -4.04 -11.86
N ALA A 311 -16.41 -3.10 -12.63
CA ALA A 311 -17.69 -3.30 -13.31
C ALA A 311 -17.63 -4.51 -14.24
N ASN A 312 -16.55 -4.63 -15.03
CA ASN A 312 -16.36 -5.76 -15.94
C ASN A 312 -16.19 -7.06 -15.14
N MET A 313 -15.29 -7.07 -14.15
CA MET A 313 -14.99 -8.25 -13.34
C MET A 313 -16.19 -8.76 -12.52
N LEU A 314 -16.95 -7.86 -11.90
CA LEU A 314 -18.11 -8.22 -11.07
C LEU A 314 -19.36 -8.53 -11.90
N SER A 315 -19.39 -8.15 -13.18
CA SER A 315 -20.48 -8.53 -14.09
C SER A 315 -20.29 -9.94 -14.66
N ASP A 316 -19.07 -10.49 -14.62
CA ASP A 316 -18.80 -11.88 -14.98
C ASP A 316 -19.29 -12.83 -13.87
N LYS A 317 -20.48 -13.39 -14.08
CA LYS A 317 -21.12 -14.30 -13.12
C LYS A 317 -20.34 -15.60 -12.92
N GLU A 318 -19.67 -16.11 -13.96
CA GLU A 318 -18.88 -17.33 -13.84
C GLU A 318 -17.68 -17.07 -12.93
N PHE A 319 -17.02 -15.92 -13.12
CA PHE A 319 -15.93 -15.49 -12.25
C PHE A 319 -16.42 -15.29 -10.81
N THR A 320 -17.48 -14.52 -10.57
CA THR A 320 -17.91 -14.19 -9.21
C THR A 320 -18.38 -15.42 -8.42
N GLU A 321 -19.16 -16.32 -9.05
CA GLU A 321 -19.59 -17.56 -8.41
C GLU A 321 -18.40 -18.45 -8.04
N LYS A 322 -17.46 -18.60 -8.97
CA LYS A 322 -16.23 -19.36 -8.73
C LYS A 322 -15.36 -18.73 -7.64
N TYR A 323 -15.19 -17.41 -7.67
CA TYR A 323 -14.41 -16.66 -6.69
C TYR A 323 -14.99 -16.86 -5.29
N ILE A 324 -16.29 -16.61 -5.11
CA ILE A 324 -16.96 -16.73 -3.81
C ILE A 324 -16.78 -18.15 -3.23
N ASN A 325 -17.01 -19.19 -4.05
CA ASN A 325 -16.91 -20.57 -3.59
C ASN A 325 -15.48 -20.95 -3.17
N ILE A 326 -14.49 -20.67 -4.02
CA ILE A 326 -13.09 -20.99 -3.74
C ILE A 326 -12.57 -20.17 -2.56
N ASN A 327 -12.91 -18.88 -2.48
CA ASN A 327 -12.49 -18.02 -1.39
C ASN A 327 -13.00 -18.52 -0.03
N ARG A 328 -14.29 -18.89 0.06
CA ARG A 328 -14.87 -19.47 1.27
C ARG A 328 -14.21 -20.78 1.67
N GLU A 329 -13.95 -21.67 0.71
CA GLU A 329 -13.27 -22.95 0.96
C GLU A 329 -11.85 -22.72 1.51
N ARG A 330 -11.08 -21.83 0.87
CA ARG A 330 -9.70 -21.52 1.27
C ARG A 330 -9.66 -20.86 2.65
N LEU A 331 -10.55 -19.91 2.93
CA LEU A 331 -10.66 -19.27 4.25
C LEU A 331 -11.01 -20.29 5.33
N LYS A 332 -11.99 -21.16 5.09
CA LYS A 332 -12.37 -22.23 6.03
C LYS A 332 -11.19 -23.15 6.34
N LYS A 333 -10.48 -23.61 5.31
CA LYS A 333 -9.32 -24.49 5.47
C LYS A 333 -8.19 -23.81 6.26
N ARG A 334 -7.96 -22.51 6.04
CA ARG A 334 -6.99 -21.73 6.82
C ARG A 334 -7.42 -21.58 8.28
N TYR A 335 -8.70 -21.28 8.52
CA TYR A 335 -9.26 -21.20 9.87
C TYR A 335 -9.08 -22.50 10.64
N GLU A 336 -9.48 -23.63 10.04
CA GLU A 336 -9.34 -24.97 10.64
C GLU A 336 -7.88 -25.29 10.97
N MET A 337 -6.95 -25.02 10.04
CA MET A 337 -5.52 -25.25 10.24
C MET A 337 -4.97 -24.46 11.45
N ILE A 338 -5.36 -23.19 11.60
CA ILE A 338 -4.88 -22.35 12.70
C ILE A 338 -5.52 -22.75 14.03
N VAL A 339 -6.83 -22.97 14.04
CA VAL A 339 -7.55 -23.37 15.27
C VAL A 339 -7.08 -24.74 15.75
N GLU A 340 -6.84 -25.70 14.87
CA GLU A 340 -6.28 -27.00 15.22
C GLU A 340 -4.84 -26.87 15.75
N GLY A 341 -4.01 -26.03 15.11
CA GLY A 341 -2.65 -25.74 15.55
C GLY A 341 -2.61 -25.14 16.96
N LEU A 342 -3.41 -24.10 17.22
CA LEU A 342 -3.54 -23.46 18.53
C LEU A 342 -4.08 -24.43 19.59
N LYS A 343 -5.10 -25.22 19.24
CA LYS A 343 -5.66 -26.22 20.14
C LYS A 343 -4.64 -27.29 20.53
N SER A 344 -3.75 -27.69 19.61
CA SER A 344 -2.70 -28.68 19.89
C SER A 344 -1.71 -28.23 20.96
N VAL A 345 -1.58 -26.92 21.19
CA VAL A 345 -0.73 -26.32 22.23
C VAL A 345 -1.54 -25.79 23.41
N GLY A 346 -2.83 -26.11 23.50
CA GLY A 346 -3.69 -25.73 24.63
C GLY A 346 -4.29 -24.32 24.55
N ILE A 347 -4.19 -23.63 23.42
CA ILE A 347 -4.82 -22.32 23.20
C ILE A 347 -6.18 -22.52 22.53
N GLU A 348 -7.26 -22.22 23.25
CA GLU A 348 -8.62 -22.29 22.71
C GLU A 348 -8.97 -21.02 21.91
N CYS A 349 -9.86 -21.15 20.94
CA CYS A 349 -10.40 -20.02 20.17
C CYS A 349 -11.93 -19.97 20.30
N LEU A 350 -12.50 -18.77 20.22
CA LEU A 350 -13.93 -18.61 19.97
C LEU A 350 -14.27 -19.31 18.65
N LYS A 351 -15.37 -20.08 18.65
CA LYS A 351 -15.85 -20.78 17.46
C LYS A 351 -16.39 -19.76 16.45
N GLY A 352 -15.54 -19.38 15.52
CA GLY A 352 -15.80 -18.50 14.39
C GLY A 352 -16.31 -19.25 13.17
N ASN A 353 -16.99 -18.52 12.30
CA ASN A 353 -17.51 -19.00 11.01
C ASN A 353 -17.27 -18.00 9.87
N ALA A 354 -16.56 -16.91 10.14
CA ALA A 354 -16.36 -15.82 9.20
C ALA A 354 -15.09 -15.01 9.53
N GLY A 355 -14.80 -14.03 8.68
CA GLY A 355 -13.69 -13.10 8.87
C GLY A 355 -12.37 -13.66 8.35
N LEU A 356 -11.33 -12.89 8.60
CA LEU A 356 -9.95 -13.22 8.21
C LEU A 356 -9.12 -13.56 9.46
N PHE A 357 -9.77 -13.87 10.57
CA PHE A 357 -9.14 -13.93 11.87
C PHE A 357 -9.82 -14.93 12.81
N CYS A 358 -9.13 -15.27 13.90
CA CYS A 358 -9.72 -15.97 15.04
C CYS A 358 -9.51 -15.17 16.33
N TRP A 359 -10.46 -15.32 17.25
CA TRP A 359 -10.41 -14.73 18.57
C TRP A 359 -9.86 -15.75 19.57
N MET A 360 -8.58 -15.60 19.92
CA MET A 360 -7.85 -16.56 20.74
C MET A 360 -8.06 -16.28 22.23
N ASN A 361 -8.10 -17.33 23.05
CA ASN A 361 -8.10 -17.23 24.50
C ASN A 361 -6.70 -17.51 25.05
N MET A 362 -6.04 -16.46 25.56
CA MET A 362 -4.70 -16.56 26.13
C MET A 362 -4.68 -16.29 27.64
N SER A 363 -5.84 -16.31 28.32
CA SER A 363 -5.89 -15.99 29.75
C SER A 363 -5.03 -16.90 30.62
N GLY A 364 -4.86 -18.16 30.24
CA GLY A 364 -4.00 -19.11 30.94
C GLY A 364 -2.50 -18.80 30.87
N LEU A 365 -2.08 -17.84 30.04
CA LEU A 365 -0.68 -17.42 29.88
C LEU A 365 -0.36 -16.10 30.59
N LEU A 366 -1.36 -15.43 31.18
CA LEU A 366 -1.17 -14.17 31.87
C LEU A 366 -0.50 -14.38 33.24
N LYS A 367 0.42 -13.48 33.59
CA LYS A 367 0.95 -13.37 34.97
C LYS A 367 -0.04 -12.71 35.91
N GLU A 368 -0.75 -11.71 35.40
CA GLU A 368 -1.77 -10.94 36.10
C GLU A 368 -2.97 -10.74 35.19
N THR A 369 -4.17 -10.84 35.76
CA THR A 369 -5.42 -10.64 35.03
C THR A 369 -5.80 -9.17 35.05
N SER A 370 -5.08 -8.39 34.24
CA SER A 370 -5.22 -6.94 34.08
C SER A 370 -4.83 -6.51 32.66
N LYS A 371 -5.21 -5.29 32.25
CA LYS A 371 -4.79 -4.69 30.98
C LYS A 371 -3.26 -4.64 30.85
N GLU A 372 -2.57 -4.37 31.94
CA GLU A 372 -1.11 -4.33 32.00
C GLU A 372 -0.52 -5.72 31.78
N GLY A 373 -1.10 -6.76 32.39
CA GLY A 373 -0.72 -8.15 32.17
C GLY A 373 -0.94 -8.60 30.72
N GLU A 374 -2.02 -8.15 30.07
CA GLU A 374 -2.24 -8.34 28.62
C GLU A 374 -1.13 -7.72 27.79
N LEU A 375 -0.82 -6.46 28.05
CA LEU A 375 0.19 -5.72 27.29
C LEU A 375 1.59 -6.28 27.54
N GLU A 376 1.89 -6.80 28.73
CA GLU A 376 3.13 -7.51 29.01
C GLU A 376 3.24 -8.78 28.16
N LEU A 377 2.22 -9.65 28.18
CA LEU A 377 2.19 -10.86 27.36
C LEU A 377 2.29 -10.54 25.86
N TRP A 378 1.56 -9.52 25.39
CA TRP A 378 1.62 -9.07 24.00
C TRP A 378 3.04 -8.60 23.62
N ASN A 379 3.70 -7.83 24.49
CA ASN A 379 5.07 -7.40 24.29
C ASN A 379 6.05 -8.58 24.24
N GLU A 380 5.87 -9.59 25.09
CA GLU A 380 6.67 -10.83 25.06
C GLU A 380 6.47 -11.58 23.75
N ILE A 381 5.22 -11.72 23.26
CA ILE A 381 4.92 -12.34 21.97
C ILE A 381 5.59 -11.58 20.82
N LEU A 382 5.50 -10.25 20.82
CA LEU A 382 6.09 -9.42 19.77
C LEU A 382 7.62 -9.48 19.76
N LYS A 383 8.27 -9.47 20.93
CA LYS A 383 9.73 -9.41 21.05
C LYS A 383 10.42 -10.77 21.02
N GLU A 384 9.87 -11.76 21.72
CA GLU A 384 10.48 -13.08 21.88
C GLU A 384 9.98 -14.05 20.80
N VAL A 385 8.66 -14.10 20.57
CA VAL A 385 8.06 -15.01 19.57
C VAL A 385 8.11 -14.41 18.16
N ARG A 386 8.32 -13.08 18.05
CA ARG A 386 8.37 -12.35 16.78
C ARG A 386 7.07 -12.46 15.98
N LEU A 387 5.93 -12.37 16.66
CA LEU A 387 4.62 -12.35 16.02
C LEU A 387 3.92 -11.03 16.31
N ASN A 388 3.48 -10.34 15.27
CA ASN A 388 2.58 -9.20 15.44
C ASN A 388 1.13 -9.68 15.48
N ILE A 389 0.48 -9.55 16.63
CA ILE A 389 -0.95 -9.83 16.87
C ILE A 389 -1.60 -8.66 17.61
N SER A 390 -2.92 -8.55 17.59
CA SER A 390 -3.62 -7.41 18.19
C SER A 390 -4.20 -7.74 19.56
N PRO A 391 -3.78 -7.07 20.65
CA PRO A 391 -4.34 -7.28 21.98
C PRO A 391 -5.80 -6.85 22.02
N GLY A 392 -6.65 -7.63 22.68
CA GLY A 392 -8.09 -7.40 22.82
C GLY A 392 -8.44 -6.09 23.51
N CYS A 393 -7.58 -5.55 24.36
CA CYS A 393 -7.72 -4.19 24.90
C CYS A 393 -7.67 -3.12 23.79
N SER A 394 -6.98 -3.37 22.67
CA SER A 394 -7.01 -2.45 21.50
C SER A 394 -8.38 -2.43 20.83
N CYS A 395 -9.16 -3.52 20.98
CA CYS A 395 -10.52 -3.65 20.45
C CYS A 395 -11.60 -3.33 21.50
N HIS A 396 -11.22 -2.69 22.62
CA HIS A 396 -12.11 -2.34 23.73
C HIS A 396 -12.83 -3.52 24.37
N CYS A 397 -12.20 -4.70 24.42
CA CYS A 397 -12.78 -5.83 25.14
C CYS A 397 -12.98 -5.47 26.63
N SER A 398 -14.23 -5.52 27.10
CA SER A 398 -14.62 -5.15 28.47
C SER A 398 -13.92 -5.97 29.55
N GLU A 399 -13.62 -7.24 29.25
CA GLU A 399 -12.90 -8.17 30.11
C GLU A 399 -11.40 -7.85 30.24
N ALA A 400 -10.88 -6.87 29.50
CA ALA A 400 -9.52 -6.34 29.68
C ALA A 400 -9.49 -4.99 30.43
N VAL A 401 -10.63 -4.34 30.66
CA VAL A 401 -10.70 -2.92 31.10
C VAL A 401 -11.31 -2.75 32.49
N MET A 402 -12.13 -3.70 32.97
CA MET A 402 -12.81 -3.60 34.26
C MET A 402 -12.20 -4.52 35.31
N ASP A 403 -11.46 -3.99 36.29
CA ASP A 403 -10.86 -4.68 37.46
C ASP A 403 -11.85 -5.61 38.21
N GLN A 404 -12.09 -6.79 37.65
CA GLN A 404 -13.05 -7.79 38.13
C GLN A 404 -12.33 -9.14 38.21
N PRO A 405 -12.62 -9.98 39.21
CA PRO A 405 -11.80 -11.15 39.55
C PRO A 405 -11.83 -12.32 38.55
N ASN A 406 -12.54 -12.21 37.42
CA ASN A 406 -12.65 -13.24 36.38
C ASN A 406 -12.38 -12.67 34.97
N GLN A 407 -11.33 -11.88 34.79
CA GLN A 407 -10.95 -11.36 33.48
C GLN A 407 -10.33 -12.46 32.59
N THR A 408 -10.53 -12.39 31.28
CA THR A 408 -9.85 -13.23 30.29
C THR A 408 -9.44 -12.34 29.13
N ILE A 409 -8.16 -12.37 28.80
CA ILE A 409 -7.59 -11.58 27.72
C ILE A 409 -7.51 -12.40 26.44
N HIS A 410 -7.84 -11.72 25.36
CA HIS A 410 -8.00 -12.27 24.04
C HIS A 410 -7.15 -11.52 23.03
N THR A 411 -6.61 -12.23 22.06
CA THR A 411 -5.79 -11.62 21.01
C THR A 411 -6.35 -12.00 19.66
N GLN A 412 -6.53 -11.01 18.78
CA GLN A 412 -6.96 -11.25 17.40
C GLN A 412 -5.76 -11.75 16.60
N TYR A 413 -5.94 -12.86 15.91
CA TYR A 413 -4.99 -13.39 14.95
C TYR A 413 -5.56 -13.26 13.55
N VAL A 414 -4.80 -12.72 12.58
CA VAL A 414 -5.18 -12.65 11.16
C VAL A 414 -4.50 -13.74 10.32
N MET A 415 -5.29 -14.41 9.49
CA MET A 415 -4.90 -15.44 8.52
C MET A 415 -4.25 -14.84 7.25
N ASN A 416 -3.07 -14.27 7.36
CA ASN A 416 -2.31 -13.83 6.18
C ASN A 416 -1.49 -14.97 5.56
N GLU A 417 -1.30 -14.94 4.24
CA GLU A 417 -0.28 -15.77 3.60
C GLU A 417 1.11 -15.18 3.82
N VAL A 418 2.09 -16.03 4.14
CA VAL A 418 3.49 -15.71 3.86
C VAL A 418 3.63 -15.81 2.34
N VAL A 419 3.75 -14.66 1.68
CA VAL A 419 3.90 -14.57 0.21
C VAL A 419 5.05 -15.48 -0.22
N ARG A 420 4.71 -16.58 -0.90
CA ARG A 420 5.69 -17.46 -1.55
C ARG A 420 5.84 -16.99 -3.00
N PRO A 421 7.05 -16.67 -3.47
CA PRO A 421 7.26 -16.51 -4.90
C PRO A 421 6.99 -17.86 -5.58
N GLU A 422 5.97 -17.94 -6.44
CA GLU A 422 5.68 -19.14 -7.22
C GLU A 422 6.81 -19.41 -8.22
N LEU A 423 7.56 -20.49 -7.98
CA LEU A 423 8.40 -21.11 -8.99
C LEU A 423 7.57 -22.14 -9.75
N VAL A 424 7.54 -21.98 -11.07
CA VAL A 424 6.97 -22.91 -12.05
C VAL A 424 7.46 -24.34 -11.77
N ASN A 425 6.52 -25.21 -11.43
CA ASN A 425 6.77 -26.58 -10.96
C ASN A 425 6.86 -27.55 -12.15
N THR A 426 8.06 -27.99 -12.52
CA THR A 426 8.25 -29.26 -13.25
C THR A 426 8.51 -30.37 -12.24
N GLN A 427 7.56 -31.30 -12.13
CA GLN A 427 7.55 -32.40 -11.16
C GLN A 427 8.82 -33.28 -11.18
N PRO A 428 9.32 -33.75 -10.02
CA PRO A 428 10.21 -34.90 -9.96
C PRO A 428 9.48 -36.18 -9.52
N THR A 429 9.67 -37.25 -10.28
CA THR A 429 9.28 -38.63 -9.97
C THR A 429 10.14 -39.25 -8.86
N LYS A 430 9.52 -40.14 -8.08
CA LYS A 430 10.02 -40.78 -6.84
C LYS A 430 11.19 -41.78 -6.99
N LYS A 431 11.87 -41.98 -5.84
CA LYS A 431 12.75 -43.09 -5.35
C LYS A 431 14.26 -42.88 -5.58
N ARG A 432 15.21 -43.27 -4.71
CA ARG A 432 15.28 -44.21 -3.56
C ARG A 432 16.56 -43.88 -2.74
N LYS A 433 16.60 -44.14 -1.43
CA LYS A 433 17.85 -44.09 -0.62
C LYS A 433 18.74 -45.32 -0.90
N ALA A 434 20.05 -45.10 -1.09
CA ALA A 434 21.15 -46.07 -0.89
C ALA A 434 22.47 -45.26 -0.72
N SER A 435 23.07 -45.23 0.47
CA SER A 435 24.21 -46.04 0.95
C SER A 435 25.58 -45.39 0.72
N ALA A 436 26.26 -45.10 1.83
CA ALA A 436 27.62 -44.60 1.89
C ALA A 436 28.64 -45.66 1.41
N SER A 437 29.46 -45.30 0.41
CA SER A 437 30.89 -45.65 0.26
C SER A 437 31.36 -45.34 -1.17
N GLY A 438 32.39 -44.50 -1.32
CA GLY A 438 33.04 -44.19 -2.60
C GLY A 438 34.31 -43.35 -2.40
N SER A 439 35.39 -43.75 -3.04
CA SER A 439 36.81 -43.42 -2.78
C SER A 439 37.18 -41.94 -2.54
N ARG A 440 38.04 -41.68 -1.55
CA ARG A 440 38.72 -40.38 -1.34
C ARG A 440 39.49 -39.96 -2.61
N GLN A 441 39.07 -38.85 -3.22
CA GLN A 441 39.74 -38.27 -4.39
C GLN A 441 40.90 -37.37 -3.93
N SER A 442 42.11 -37.61 -4.45
CA SER A 442 43.38 -37.07 -3.93
C SER A 442 43.89 -35.79 -4.61
N SER A 443 43.09 -35.13 -5.47
CA SER A 443 43.53 -33.95 -6.22
C SER A 443 42.58 -32.76 -6.02
N ALA A 444 43.14 -31.60 -5.67
CA ALA A 444 42.41 -30.36 -5.37
C ALA A 444 41.48 -29.86 -6.50
N CYS A 445 41.69 -30.32 -7.74
CA CYS A 445 40.82 -29.97 -8.86
C CYS A 445 39.35 -30.39 -8.67
N TRP A 446 39.08 -31.47 -7.94
CA TRP A 446 37.74 -32.03 -7.76
C TRP A 446 36.83 -31.19 -6.86
N GLU A 447 37.38 -30.23 -6.10
CA GLU A 447 36.56 -29.25 -5.38
C GLU A 447 35.75 -28.35 -6.32
N HIS A 448 36.28 -28.09 -7.53
CA HIS A 448 35.69 -27.17 -8.51
C HIS A 448 35.12 -27.85 -9.76
N PHE A 449 35.13 -29.19 -9.83
CA PHE A 449 34.67 -29.97 -10.98
C PHE A 449 33.68 -31.07 -10.56
N ILE A 450 32.74 -31.41 -11.43
CA ILE A 450 31.77 -32.51 -11.26
C ILE A 450 31.99 -33.50 -12.40
N ARG A 451 32.14 -34.79 -12.09
CA ARG A 451 32.11 -35.85 -13.12
C ARG A 451 30.69 -36.04 -13.60
N LEU A 452 30.49 -36.04 -14.92
CA LEU A 452 29.19 -36.35 -15.50
C LEU A 452 29.00 -37.88 -15.52
N PRO A 453 27.78 -38.40 -15.29
CA PRO A 453 27.51 -39.84 -15.30
C PRO A 453 27.84 -40.46 -16.66
N ASP A 454 28.40 -41.67 -16.66
CA ASP A 454 28.94 -42.39 -17.83
C ASP A 454 27.89 -42.88 -18.86
N ASP A 455 26.63 -42.44 -18.78
CA ASP A 455 25.54 -43.03 -19.56
C ASP A 455 25.33 -42.42 -20.97
N LEU A 456 26.20 -41.51 -21.43
CA LEU A 456 26.00 -40.83 -22.74
C LEU A 456 27.25 -40.63 -23.61
N VAL A 457 28.46 -40.97 -23.18
CA VAL A 457 29.69 -40.88 -24.02
C VAL A 457 30.73 -41.90 -23.55
N ASP A 458 31.33 -42.68 -24.46
CA ASP A 458 32.39 -43.70 -24.23
C ASP A 458 33.69 -43.19 -23.58
N THR A 459 33.74 -41.93 -23.13
CA THR A 459 34.92 -41.32 -22.51
C THR A 459 34.54 -40.55 -21.23
N PRO A 460 35.17 -40.84 -20.08
CA PRO A 460 34.87 -40.17 -18.82
C PRO A 460 35.09 -38.66 -18.93
N THR A 461 34.04 -37.86 -18.70
CA THR A 461 34.09 -36.39 -18.82
C THR A 461 33.69 -35.70 -17.51
N ALA A 462 34.41 -34.63 -17.18
CA ALA A 462 34.15 -33.76 -16.04
C ALA A 462 33.85 -32.32 -16.49
N ALA A 463 32.90 -31.66 -15.84
CA ALA A 463 32.54 -30.27 -16.10
C ALA A 463 32.93 -29.37 -14.93
N CYS A 464 33.40 -28.16 -15.24
CA CYS A 464 33.68 -27.14 -14.21
C CYS A 464 32.36 -26.67 -13.56
N LYS A 465 32.32 -26.56 -12.23
CA LYS A 465 31.15 -26.07 -11.48
C LYS A 465 30.76 -24.62 -11.78
N HIS A 466 31.71 -23.80 -12.24
CA HIS A 466 31.55 -22.35 -12.37
C HIS A 466 31.28 -21.88 -13.80
N CYS A 467 31.86 -22.56 -14.80
CA CYS A 467 31.67 -22.20 -16.22
C CYS A 467 31.10 -23.33 -17.07
N HIS A 468 30.86 -24.50 -16.49
CA HIS A 468 30.30 -25.69 -17.13
C HIS A 468 31.07 -26.23 -18.35
N LYS A 469 32.30 -25.76 -18.58
CA LYS A 469 33.16 -26.26 -19.66
C LYS A 469 33.60 -27.70 -19.37
N LYS A 470 33.45 -28.59 -20.36
CA LYS A 470 33.70 -30.04 -20.24
C LYS A 470 35.15 -30.37 -20.58
N TYR A 471 35.72 -31.32 -19.83
CA TYR A 471 37.08 -31.82 -19.94
C TYR A 471 37.09 -33.34 -19.83
N LEU A 472 37.92 -34.01 -20.63
CA LEU A 472 38.14 -35.44 -20.52
C LEU A 472 38.93 -35.74 -19.24
N CYS A 473 38.51 -36.74 -18.48
CA CYS A 473 39.07 -37.08 -17.17
C CYS A 473 39.33 -38.59 -16.99
N ASP A 474 39.70 -39.28 -18.07
CA ASP A 474 40.07 -40.70 -18.03
C ASP A 474 41.27 -40.92 -17.09
N PRO A 475 41.12 -41.76 -16.05
CA PRO A 475 42.19 -42.06 -15.09
C PRO A 475 43.49 -42.60 -15.69
N ARG A 476 43.48 -43.16 -16.91
CA ARG A 476 44.65 -43.82 -17.54
C ARG A 476 45.32 -42.99 -18.62
N THR A 477 44.57 -42.13 -19.31
CA THR A 477 45.06 -41.41 -20.52
C THR A 477 45.08 -39.90 -20.36
N HIS A 478 44.30 -39.32 -19.44
CA HIS A 478 44.17 -37.87 -19.29
C HIS A 478 44.28 -37.42 -17.82
N GLY A 479 45.44 -36.89 -17.44
CA GLY A 479 45.72 -36.39 -16.09
C GLY A 479 44.95 -35.11 -15.71
N THR A 480 44.96 -34.76 -14.41
CA THR A 480 44.21 -33.60 -13.86
C THR A 480 44.80 -32.23 -14.19
N THR A 481 45.92 -32.17 -14.91
CA THR A 481 46.68 -30.94 -15.22
C THR A 481 45.86 -29.93 -16.02
N ASN A 482 45.11 -30.36 -17.04
CA ASN A 482 44.28 -29.47 -17.86
C ASN A 482 43.14 -28.83 -17.06
N MET A 483 42.55 -29.59 -16.12
CA MET A 483 41.52 -29.08 -15.21
C MET A 483 42.12 -28.08 -14.21
N ASN A 484 43.31 -28.35 -13.67
CA ASN A 484 44.03 -27.41 -12.80
C ASN A 484 44.41 -26.10 -13.53
N HIS A 485 44.85 -26.18 -14.78
CA HIS A 485 45.16 -24.99 -15.58
C HIS A 485 43.90 -24.17 -15.88
N HIS A 486 42.78 -24.85 -16.12
CA HIS A 486 41.48 -24.19 -16.26
C HIS A 486 41.07 -23.46 -14.98
N ILE A 487 41.26 -24.06 -13.80
CA ILE A 487 40.92 -23.44 -12.50
C ILE A 487 41.63 -22.10 -12.31
N LEU A 488 42.89 -21.99 -12.75
CA LEU A 488 43.67 -20.75 -12.64
C LEU A 488 43.21 -19.65 -13.61
N LYS A 489 42.53 -20.01 -14.71
CA LYS A 489 42.12 -19.09 -15.79
C LYS A 489 40.62 -18.93 -15.94
N CYS A 490 39.80 -19.63 -15.15
CA CYS A 490 38.35 -19.60 -15.27
C CYS A 490 37.80 -18.24 -14.83
N ALA A 491 37.35 -17.42 -15.79
CA ALA A 491 36.82 -16.07 -15.56
C ALA A 491 35.60 -16.02 -14.62
N LYS A 492 34.84 -17.13 -14.54
CA LYS A 492 33.65 -17.27 -13.67
C LYS A 492 33.96 -17.88 -12.29
N LYS A 493 35.22 -18.25 -12.01
CA LYS A 493 35.60 -18.74 -10.68
C LYS A 493 35.70 -17.53 -9.73
N PRO A 494 35.03 -17.55 -8.56
CA PRO A 494 35.23 -16.51 -7.55
C PRO A 494 36.71 -16.51 -7.13
N LYS A 495 37.41 -15.38 -7.27
CA LYS A 495 38.77 -15.23 -6.75
C LYS A 495 38.66 -15.25 -5.23
N THR A 496 39.33 -16.20 -4.59
CA THR A 496 39.38 -16.35 -3.13
C THR A 496 39.80 -15.04 -2.49
N THR A 497 38.84 -14.35 -1.88
CA THR A 497 39.04 -13.27 -0.92
C THR A 497 38.74 -13.85 0.46
N ASP A 498 39.58 -13.48 1.42
CA ASP A 498 39.59 -13.85 2.84
C ASP A 498 38.20 -14.13 3.47
N PRO A 499 38.04 -15.12 4.37
CA PRO A 499 36.76 -15.42 5.03
C PRO A 499 36.24 -14.34 6.00
N THR A 500 36.93 -13.21 6.12
CA THR A 500 36.64 -12.14 7.09
C THR A 500 36.02 -10.89 6.46
N GLN A 501 35.77 -10.86 5.14
CA GLN A 501 35.26 -9.67 4.47
C GLN A 501 33.76 -9.79 4.14
N THR A 502 32.93 -9.07 4.89
CA THR A 502 31.48 -8.92 4.66
C THR A 502 31.23 -8.26 3.30
N ILE A 503 30.54 -8.96 2.39
CA ILE A 503 30.14 -8.42 1.09
C ILE A 503 28.87 -7.58 1.28
N LEU A 504 29.00 -6.26 1.18
CA LEU A 504 27.88 -5.32 1.15
C LEU A 504 27.21 -5.35 -0.23
N THR A 505 25.91 -5.66 -0.26
CA THR A 505 25.08 -5.63 -1.47
C THR A 505 24.04 -4.52 -1.31
N TYR A 506 23.99 -3.57 -2.24
CA TYR A 506 23.02 -2.48 -2.24
C TYR A 506 22.06 -2.62 -3.44
N PRO A 507 20.80 -2.17 -3.33
CA PRO A 507 19.88 -2.08 -4.46
C PRO A 507 20.31 -0.97 -5.42
N SER A 508 20.15 -1.20 -6.73
CA SER A 508 20.28 -0.17 -7.75
C SER A 508 19.09 0.79 -7.72
N LEU A 509 19.34 2.07 -8.00
CA LEU A 509 18.35 3.16 -7.95
C LEU A 509 17.28 3.15 -9.06
N GLU A 510 17.28 2.14 -9.92
CA GLU A 510 16.18 1.89 -10.85
C GLU A 510 15.82 0.40 -10.79
N GLY A 511 14.55 0.14 -10.46
CA GLY A 511 14.04 -1.21 -10.24
C GLY A 511 14.02 -2.03 -11.53
N SER A 512 15.05 -2.83 -11.75
CA SER A 512 14.96 -4.19 -12.34
C SER A 512 16.35 -4.80 -12.48
N SER A 513 16.49 -6.02 -11.93
CA SER A 513 17.67 -6.91 -11.90
C SER A 513 18.71 -6.68 -10.79
N LEU A 514 18.85 -7.70 -9.92
CA LEU A 514 19.94 -7.83 -8.94
C LEU A 514 21.23 -8.25 -9.64
N GLY A 515 22.04 -7.28 -10.06
CA GLY A 515 23.41 -7.50 -10.51
C GLY A 515 24.41 -7.40 -9.36
N HIS A 516 25.36 -8.35 -9.26
CA HIS A 516 26.52 -8.21 -8.38
C HIS A 516 27.40 -7.03 -8.83
N VAL A 517 27.27 -5.88 -8.18
CA VAL A 517 28.20 -4.76 -8.35
C VAL A 517 29.12 -4.73 -7.13
N SER A 518 30.34 -5.24 -7.27
CA SER A 518 31.43 -4.86 -6.36
C SER A 518 31.78 -3.40 -6.69
N SER A 519 31.07 -2.45 -6.06
CA SER A 519 31.39 -1.03 -6.22
C SER A 519 32.63 -0.73 -5.39
N LYS A 520 33.80 -0.77 -6.03
CA LYS A 520 35.00 -0.13 -5.46
C LYS A 520 34.71 1.36 -5.30
N PHE A 521 35.13 1.95 -4.18
CA PHE A 521 35.03 3.39 -3.99
C PHE A 521 35.69 4.11 -5.15
N ASP A 522 34.89 4.86 -5.91
CA ASP A 522 35.34 5.70 -7.00
C ASP A 522 35.19 7.17 -6.59
N LYS A 523 36.33 7.79 -6.27
CA LYS A 523 36.41 9.20 -5.88
C LYS A 523 35.82 10.13 -6.93
N HIS A 524 35.93 9.78 -8.21
CA HIS A 524 35.41 10.60 -9.30
C HIS A 524 33.90 10.47 -9.42
N ALA A 525 33.34 9.27 -9.23
CA ALA A 525 31.89 9.07 -9.18
C ALA A 525 31.24 9.83 -8.00
N CYS A 526 31.84 9.75 -6.80
CA CYS A 526 31.35 10.50 -5.64
C CYS A 526 31.43 12.02 -5.87
N ARG A 527 32.46 12.51 -6.55
CA ARG A 527 32.57 13.93 -6.90
C ARG A 527 31.51 14.37 -7.89
N LYS A 528 31.14 13.52 -8.86
CA LYS A 528 30.06 13.81 -9.81
C LYS A 528 28.66 13.78 -9.17
N ALA A 529 28.47 13.01 -8.10
CA ALA A 529 27.22 12.96 -7.36
C ALA A 529 26.94 14.24 -6.54
N LEU A 530 27.99 14.94 -6.07
CA LEU A 530 27.82 16.17 -5.28
C LEU A 530 27.07 17.30 -6.02
N PRO A 531 27.42 17.67 -7.27
CA PRO A 531 26.63 18.61 -8.07
C PRO A 531 25.16 18.19 -8.24
N ILE A 532 24.91 16.88 -8.41
CA ILE A 532 23.54 16.35 -8.58
C ILE A 532 22.73 16.56 -7.30
N PHE A 533 23.31 16.26 -6.13
CA PHE A 533 22.70 16.55 -4.83
C PHE A 533 22.34 18.03 -4.68
N VAL A 534 23.29 18.92 -5.00
CA VAL A 534 23.06 20.37 -4.90
C VAL A 534 21.94 20.85 -5.82
N VAL A 535 21.81 20.28 -7.02
CA VAL A 535 20.78 20.66 -7.99
C VAL A 535 19.41 20.06 -7.65
N LEU A 536 19.34 18.78 -7.25
CA LEU A 536 18.08 18.11 -6.92
C LEU A 536 17.42 18.66 -5.66
N ASP A 537 18.24 18.94 -4.64
CA ASP A 537 17.75 19.36 -3.32
C ASP A 537 17.78 20.89 -3.15
N GLU A 538 18.03 21.63 -4.26
CA GLU A 538 18.09 23.09 -4.33
C GLU A 538 18.98 23.73 -3.24
N GLN A 539 20.09 23.07 -2.90
CA GLN A 539 20.95 23.48 -1.79
C GLN A 539 21.89 24.64 -2.18
N PRO A 540 22.24 25.54 -1.24
CA PRO A 540 23.28 26.52 -1.50
C PRO A 540 24.63 25.83 -1.70
N PHE A 541 25.51 26.39 -2.55
CA PHE A 541 26.86 25.81 -2.77
C PHE A 541 27.70 25.70 -1.49
N SER A 542 27.39 26.48 -0.45
CA SER A 542 28.01 26.40 0.88
C SER A 542 27.54 25.22 1.72
N ALA A 543 26.50 24.48 1.31
CA ALA A 543 25.98 23.33 2.06
C ALA A 543 27.07 22.25 2.28
N VAL A 544 27.96 22.07 1.30
CA VAL A 544 29.09 21.14 1.40
C VAL A 544 30.15 21.56 2.43
N GLU A 545 30.10 22.81 2.89
CA GLU A 545 31.01 23.37 3.89
C GLU A 545 30.40 23.37 5.31
N GLY A 546 29.14 22.97 5.47
CA GLY A 546 28.49 22.86 6.78
C GLY A 546 29.10 21.75 7.64
N GLU A 547 29.27 22.00 8.93
CA GLU A 547 29.89 21.05 9.87
C GLU A 547 29.13 19.72 9.95
N GLY A 548 27.79 19.75 9.90
CA GLY A 548 26.96 18.55 9.86
C GLY A 548 27.17 17.70 8.60
N PHE A 549 27.25 18.34 7.43
CA PHE A 549 27.48 17.64 6.16
C PHE A 549 28.89 17.08 6.07
N LYS A 550 29.89 17.81 6.58
CA LYS A 550 31.27 17.31 6.71
C LYS A 550 31.35 16.09 7.62
N TYR A 551 30.69 16.13 8.77
CA TYR A 551 30.65 15.01 9.71
C TYR A 551 29.99 13.79 9.05
N TYR A 552 28.80 13.97 8.47
CA TYR A 552 28.08 12.92 7.75
C TYR A 552 28.90 12.28 6.63
N SER A 553 29.50 13.09 5.74
CA SER A 553 30.32 12.59 4.63
C SER A 553 31.56 11.83 5.12
N LYS A 554 32.15 12.24 6.25
CA LYS A 554 33.33 11.59 6.83
C LYS A 554 33.00 10.23 7.46
N ILE A 555 31.82 10.09 8.07
CA ILE A 555 31.32 8.81 8.60
C ILE A 555 30.99 7.85 7.45
N MET A 556 30.33 8.33 6.40
CA MET A 556 29.92 7.51 5.26
C MET A 556 31.10 7.02 4.41
N GLN A 557 32.07 7.89 4.09
CA GLN A 557 33.26 7.50 3.33
C GLN A 557 34.49 8.33 3.76
N PRO A 558 35.30 7.82 4.71
CA PRO A 558 36.46 8.53 5.24
C PRO A 558 37.53 8.89 4.18
N GLN A 559 37.59 8.16 3.07
CA GLN A 559 38.57 8.39 2.00
C GLN A 559 38.14 9.49 1.01
N PHE A 560 36.90 9.97 1.10
CA PHE A 560 36.39 11.03 0.22
C PHE A 560 36.63 12.41 0.82
N THR A 561 37.47 13.20 0.14
CA THR A 561 37.71 14.60 0.49
C THR A 561 36.66 15.50 -0.16
N LEU A 562 35.83 16.15 0.66
CA LEU A 562 34.82 17.11 0.20
C LEU A 562 35.46 18.27 -0.57
N SER A 563 34.77 18.69 -1.62
CA SER A 563 35.18 19.80 -2.47
C SER A 563 34.64 21.13 -1.90
N SER A 564 35.36 22.23 -2.12
CA SER A 564 34.91 23.56 -1.70
C SER A 564 33.69 24.04 -2.48
N ARG A 565 32.95 25.01 -1.94
CA ARG A 565 31.80 25.64 -2.61
C ARG A 565 32.13 26.13 -4.04
N HIS A 566 33.32 26.67 -4.24
CA HIS A 566 33.77 27.17 -5.55
C HIS A 566 34.02 26.04 -6.54
N THR A 567 34.48 24.90 -6.05
CA THR A 567 34.70 23.71 -6.87
C THR A 567 33.38 23.06 -7.25
N VAL A 568 32.45 22.96 -6.29
CA VAL A 568 31.09 22.45 -6.57
C VAL A 568 30.35 23.34 -7.55
N ALA A 569 30.42 24.67 -7.40
CA ALA A 569 29.84 25.59 -8.38
C ALA A 569 30.40 25.39 -9.80
N ARG A 570 31.72 25.17 -9.93
CA ARG A 570 32.36 24.85 -11.21
C ARG A 570 31.87 23.51 -11.76
N ASP A 571 31.77 22.49 -10.90
CA ASP A 571 31.34 21.15 -11.30
C ASP A 571 29.85 21.13 -11.70
N CYS A 572 28.98 21.93 -11.05
CA CYS A 572 27.59 22.15 -11.48
C CYS A 572 27.51 22.84 -12.85
N PHE A 573 28.38 23.83 -13.09
CA PHE A 573 28.45 24.48 -14.39
C PHE A 573 28.96 23.52 -15.48
N GLN A 574 29.94 22.67 -15.16
CA GLN A 574 30.41 21.64 -16.08
C GLN A 574 29.30 20.61 -16.39
N LEU A 575 28.53 20.19 -15.38
CA LEU A 575 27.38 19.31 -15.57
C LEU A 575 26.35 19.93 -16.54
N HIS A 576 26.07 21.22 -16.40
CA HIS A 576 25.22 21.95 -17.34
C HIS A 576 25.79 21.92 -18.77
N LEU A 577 27.10 22.16 -18.94
CA LEU A 577 27.75 22.13 -20.25
C LEU A 577 27.67 20.75 -20.90
N ASP A 578 27.92 19.69 -20.13
CA ASP A 578 27.88 18.30 -20.60
C ASP A 578 26.46 17.92 -21.06
N GLU A 579 25.43 18.24 -20.26
CA GLU A 579 24.02 17.99 -20.63
C GLU A 579 23.57 18.86 -21.81
N LYS A 580 24.02 20.12 -21.87
CA LYS A 580 23.79 21.01 -23.02
C LYS A 580 24.36 20.42 -24.30
N GLN A 581 25.55 19.81 -24.27
CA GLN A 581 26.14 19.17 -25.45
C GLN A 581 25.33 17.95 -25.91
N LYS A 582 24.85 17.10 -24.98
CA LYS A 582 23.99 15.95 -25.31
C LYS A 582 22.69 16.40 -25.98
N LEU A 583 22.02 17.41 -25.41
CA LEU A 583 20.80 17.97 -26.00
C LEU A 583 21.05 18.66 -27.35
N LYS A 584 22.18 19.36 -27.52
CA LYS A 584 22.58 19.90 -28.84
C LYS A 584 22.82 18.81 -29.87
N ALA A 585 23.40 17.67 -29.47
CA ALA A 585 23.56 16.52 -30.36
C ALA A 585 22.19 15.94 -30.77
N PHE A 586 21.25 15.86 -29.82
CA PHE A 586 19.87 15.45 -30.09
C PHE A 586 19.16 16.38 -31.09
N PHE A 587 19.21 17.70 -30.90
CA PHE A 587 18.55 18.66 -31.80
C PHE A 587 19.15 18.74 -33.21
N LYS A 588 20.38 18.24 -33.42
CA LYS A 588 21.00 18.15 -34.76
C LYS A 588 20.48 16.98 -35.60
N SER A 589 19.76 16.03 -35.02
CA SER A 589 19.15 14.93 -35.78
C SER A 589 17.94 15.44 -36.58
N ASP A 590 17.81 15.02 -37.84
CA ASP A 590 17.02 15.69 -38.89
C ASP A 590 15.48 15.69 -38.69
N TYR A 591 14.94 15.08 -37.63
CA TYR A 591 13.50 14.80 -37.48
C TYR A 591 12.79 15.46 -36.28
N ASN A 592 13.40 16.47 -35.65
CA ASN A 592 12.84 17.05 -34.41
C ASN A 592 12.11 18.37 -34.66
N ARG A 593 10.77 18.35 -34.52
CA ARG A 593 9.95 19.57 -34.39
C ARG A 593 10.00 20.05 -32.94
N VAL A 594 10.35 21.31 -32.74
CA VAL A 594 10.43 21.92 -31.39
C VAL A 594 9.38 23.02 -31.27
N THR A 595 8.61 22.99 -30.19
CA THR A 595 7.74 24.09 -29.78
C THR A 595 8.42 24.88 -28.67
N LEU A 596 8.31 26.20 -28.69
CA LEU A 596 8.98 27.08 -27.73
C LEU A 596 7.95 27.80 -26.87
N THR A 597 8.26 27.99 -25.59
CA THR A 597 7.56 28.95 -24.73
C THR A 597 8.55 29.98 -24.23
N THR A 598 8.19 31.27 -24.28
CA THR A 598 9.00 32.37 -23.75
C THR A 598 8.38 32.90 -22.46
N ASP A 599 9.21 33.25 -21.48
CA ASP A 599 8.78 33.96 -20.28
C ASP A 599 9.76 35.10 -19.97
N CYS A 600 9.22 36.29 -19.71
CA CYS A 600 9.95 37.54 -19.51
C CYS A 600 9.59 38.14 -18.15
N TRP A 601 10.58 38.37 -17.30
CA TRP A 601 10.34 38.96 -15.98
C TRP A 601 11.48 39.87 -15.54
N THR A 602 11.19 40.78 -14.62
CA THR A 602 12.17 41.72 -14.05
C THR A 602 12.43 41.34 -12.60
N SER A 603 13.70 41.11 -12.26
CA SER A 603 14.10 40.82 -10.88
C SER A 603 14.02 42.05 -9.97
N ILE A 604 14.10 41.81 -8.66
CA ILE A 604 14.15 42.84 -7.61
C ILE A 604 15.37 43.78 -7.77
N GLN A 605 16.40 43.35 -8.52
CA GLN A 605 17.58 44.16 -8.85
C GLN A 605 17.41 44.97 -10.16
N ASN A 606 16.18 45.10 -10.67
CA ASN A 606 15.84 45.75 -11.94
C ASN A 606 16.56 45.17 -13.17
N GLN A 607 16.95 43.90 -13.12
CA GLN A 607 17.48 43.17 -14.29
C GLN A 607 16.35 42.41 -14.97
N ASN A 608 16.25 42.53 -16.30
CA ASN A 608 15.25 41.84 -17.09
C ASN A 608 15.80 40.50 -17.56
N TYR A 609 15.03 39.43 -17.38
CA TYR A 609 15.39 38.07 -17.77
C TYR A 609 14.44 37.56 -18.84
N LEU A 610 15.00 36.78 -19.77
CA LEU A 610 14.29 36.01 -20.77
C LEU A 610 14.60 34.53 -20.56
N THR A 611 13.56 33.75 -20.32
CA THR A 611 13.61 32.29 -20.26
C THR A 611 13.01 31.72 -21.53
N LEU A 612 13.73 30.81 -22.18
CA LEU A 612 13.25 30.07 -23.34
C LEU A 612 13.20 28.58 -23.01
N THR A 613 12.00 28.01 -23.08
CA THR A 613 11.77 26.58 -22.84
C THR A 613 11.41 25.89 -24.14
N ALA A 614 12.08 24.77 -24.41
CA ALA A 614 11.81 23.90 -25.55
C ALA A 614 10.93 22.72 -25.11
N HIS A 615 9.93 22.44 -25.94
CA HIS A 615 8.98 21.35 -25.84
C HIS A 615 9.13 20.48 -27.08
N PHE A 616 9.45 19.20 -26.89
CA PHE A 616 9.67 18.26 -27.99
C PHE A 616 9.34 16.83 -27.54
N VAL A 617 9.16 15.94 -28.51
CA VAL A 617 8.99 14.50 -28.27
C VAL A 617 10.31 13.83 -28.62
N ASP A 618 10.81 12.95 -27.75
CA ASP A 618 12.05 12.22 -27.99
C ASP A 618 11.84 10.95 -28.87
N ASN A 619 12.92 10.25 -29.16
CA ASN A 619 12.90 9.04 -30.01
C ASN A 619 12.12 7.88 -29.40
N GLU A 620 11.85 7.91 -28.09
CA GLU A 620 11.08 6.92 -27.35
C GLU A 620 9.60 7.33 -27.23
N TRP A 621 9.17 8.36 -27.97
CA TRP A 621 7.83 8.92 -27.93
C TRP A 621 7.43 9.55 -26.59
N ASN A 622 8.41 9.92 -25.75
CA ASN A 622 8.16 10.60 -24.49
C ASN A 622 8.18 12.11 -24.67
N TYR A 623 7.24 12.80 -24.05
CA TYR A 623 7.17 14.26 -24.04
C TYR A 623 8.25 14.84 -23.12
N GLN A 624 9.08 15.74 -23.66
CA GLN A 624 10.16 16.40 -22.95
C GLN A 624 9.95 17.91 -22.89
N LYS A 625 10.16 18.48 -21.70
CA LYS A 625 10.21 19.93 -21.43
C LYS A 625 11.57 20.28 -20.86
N ARG A 626 12.33 21.16 -21.53
CA ARG A 626 13.69 21.58 -21.12
C ARG A 626 13.90 23.07 -21.31
N ILE A 627 14.46 23.73 -20.30
CA ILE A 627 14.88 25.14 -20.42
C ILE A 627 16.19 25.20 -21.22
N ILE A 628 16.17 25.86 -22.37
CA ILE A 628 17.32 25.96 -23.28
C ILE A 628 18.09 27.29 -23.12
N SER A 629 17.45 28.32 -22.58
CA SER A 629 18.16 29.57 -22.29
C SER A 629 17.53 30.30 -21.12
N PHE A 630 18.40 30.86 -20.27
CA PHE A 630 18.07 31.81 -19.24
C PHE A 630 19.08 32.96 -19.35
N THR A 631 18.67 34.10 -19.90
CA THR A 631 19.57 35.22 -20.23
C THR A 631 19.05 36.54 -19.72
N VAL A 632 19.97 37.42 -19.32
CA VAL A 632 19.65 38.82 -19.06
C VAL A 632 19.44 39.54 -20.40
N ILE A 633 18.40 40.36 -20.48
CA ILE A 633 18.10 41.23 -21.62
C ILE A 633 18.12 42.71 -21.16
N PRO A 634 18.53 43.67 -22.01
CA PRO A 634 18.57 45.07 -21.59
C PRO A 634 17.18 45.67 -21.36
N ASN A 635 16.17 45.23 -22.13
CA ASN A 635 14.79 45.71 -22.07
C ASN A 635 13.83 44.69 -22.69
N HIS A 636 12.54 44.82 -22.37
CA HIS A 636 11.45 43.96 -22.88
C HIS A 636 10.90 44.38 -24.25
N LYS A 637 11.69 45.09 -25.07
CA LYS A 637 11.24 45.47 -26.43
C LYS A 637 11.23 44.25 -27.34
N GLY A 638 10.16 44.08 -28.11
CA GLY A 638 9.94 42.89 -28.94
C GLY A 638 11.06 42.58 -29.93
N ASP A 639 11.63 43.61 -30.54
CA ASP A 639 12.75 43.50 -31.48
C ASP A 639 14.07 43.03 -30.82
N MET A 640 14.24 43.27 -29.52
CA MET A 640 15.37 42.76 -28.74
C MET A 640 15.14 41.32 -28.28
N VAL A 641 13.92 41.01 -27.83
CA VAL A 641 13.51 39.65 -27.45
C VAL A 641 13.62 38.71 -28.65
N GLY A 642 13.09 39.11 -29.83
CA GLY A 642 13.19 38.34 -31.07
C GLY A 642 14.64 38.07 -31.49
N ARG A 643 15.52 39.09 -31.45
CA ARG A 643 16.96 38.93 -31.74
C ARG A 643 17.65 37.94 -30.79
N LYS A 644 17.30 37.97 -29.51
CA LYS A 644 17.89 37.07 -28.52
C LYS A 644 17.41 35.63 -28.70
N ILE A 645 16.15 35.44 -29.05
CA ILE A 645 15.60 34.12 -29.39
C ILE A 645 16.30 33.56 -30.65
N GLU A 646 16.50 34.37 -31.69
CA GLU A 646 17.26 33.96 -32.90
C GLU A 646 18.69 33.51 -32.55
N GLU A 647 19.41 34.29 -31.72
CA GLU A 647 20.76 33.94 -31.27
C GLU A 647 20.78 32.59 -30.52
N VAL A 648 19.81 32.37 -29.65
CA VAL A 648 19.67 31.12 -28.89
C VAL A 648 19.37 29.96 -29.85
N LEU A 649 18.43 30.09 -30.77
CA LEU A 649 18.12 29.00 -31.72
C LEU A 649 19.33 28.64 -32.59
N ARG A 650 20.12 29.64 -33.00
CA ARG A 650 21.37 29.43 -33.72
C ARG A 650 22.45 28.75 -32.86
N ASP A 651 22.59 29.12 -31.59
CA ASP A 651 23.52 28.44 -30.65
C ASP A 651 23.14 26.97 -30.45
N TRP A 652 21.84 26.69 -30.33
CA TRP A 652 21.32 25.34 -30.13
C TRP A 652 21.21 24.51 -31.42
N GLY A 653 21.34 25.12 -32.58
CA GLY A 653 21.24 24.45 -33.88
C GLY A 653 19.82 24.01 -34.24
N ILE A 654 18.80 24.60 -33.62
CA ILE A 654 17.40 24.28 -33.85
C ILE A 654 16.93 25.00 -35.11
N ARG A 655 16.53 24.24 -36.14
CA ARG A 655 16.06 24.78 -37.43
C ARG A 655 14.54 24.69 -37.60
N ASN A 656 13.91 23.66 -37.04
CA ASN A 656 12.50 23.36 -37.25
C ASN A 656 11.66 23.72 -36.01
N VAL A 657 11.28 24.99 -35.89
CA VAL A 657 10.37 25.48 -34.84
C VAL A 657 8.92 25.39 -35.32
N SER A 658 8.07 24.65 -34.61
CA SER A 658 6.66 24.44 -34.96
C SER A 658 5.77 25.58 -34.49
N THR A 659 5.92 25.97 -33.22
CA THR A 659 5.04 26.95 -32.58
C THR A 659 5.84 27.68 -31.51
N ILE A 660 5.60 28.97 -31.37
CA ILE A 660 6.15 29.79 -30.28
C ILE A 660 4.96 30.32 -29.49
N ILE A 661 4.89 29.95 -28.22
CA ILE A 661 3.89 30.40 -27.27
C ILE A 661 4.52 31.52 -26.45
N VAL A 662 3.89 32.68 -26.47
CA VAL A 662 4.32 33.89 -25.78
C VAL A 662 3.22 34.34 -24.83
N ASP A 663 3.57 35.06 -23.77
CA ASP A 663 2.61 35.69 -22.87
C ASP A 663 1.89 36.87 -23.55
N ASN A 664 0.76 37.30 -22.97
CA ASN A 664 -0.13 38.30 -23.55
C ASN A 664 0.40 39.74 -23.35
N ALA A 665 1.56 40.03 -23.95
CA ALA A 665 2.20 41.34 -23.95
C ALA A 665 2.37 41.86 -25.38
N THR A 666 2.04 43.13 -25.62
CA THR A 666 2.07 43.76 -26.95
C THR A 666 3.47 43.82 -27.57
N SER A 667 4.52 43.76 -26.75
CA SER A 667 5.90 43.64 -27.22
C SER A 667 6.17 42.28 -27.90
N ASN A 668 5.45 41.22 -27.53
CA ASN A 668 5.65 39.90 -28.11
C ASN A 668 5.13 39.80 -29.55
N ASP A 669 4.13 40.58 -29.93
CA ASP A 669 3.66 40.64 -31.32
C ASP A 669 4.79 41.06 -32.27
N VAL A 670 5.60 42.04 -31.84
CA VAL A 670 6.77 42.51 -32.57
C VAL A 670 7.88 41.46 -32.58
N ALA A 671 8.08 40.73 -31.47
CA ALA A 671 9.07 39.65 -31.38
C ALA A 671 8.72 38.47 -32.30
N VAL A 672 7.46 38.05 -32.32
CA VAL A 672 6.96 36.96 -33.17
C VAL A 672 7.00 37.38 -34.65
N ALA A 673 6.61 38.62 -34.97
CA ALA A 673 6.71 39.16 -36.32
C ALA A 673 8.17 39.25 -36.82
N TYR A 674 9.12 39.51 -35.91
CA TYR A 674 10.56 39.47 -36.22
C TYR A 674 11.03 38.05 -36.53
N LEU A 675 10.66 37.07 -35.69
CA LEU A 675 11.05 35.67 -35.83
C LEU A 675 10.47 35.03 -37.10
N HIS A 676 9.21 35.31 -37.44
CA HIS A 676 8.55 34.83 -38.67
C HIS A 676 9.24 35.33 -39.96
N ARG A 677 10.00 36.43 -39.92
CA ARG A 677 10.75 36.92 -41.10
C ARG A 677 12.12 36.24 -41.25
N LYS A 678 12.59 35.52 -40.24
CA LYS A 678 13.98 35.07 -40.09
C LYS A 678 14.15 33.56 -39.98
N ILE A 679 13.15 32.89 -39.42
CA ILE A 679 13.00 31.44 -39.25
C ILE A 679 11.92 31.00 -40.22
#